data_AF-A0A8C4PEC3-F1
#
_entry.id   AF-A0A8C4PEC3-F1
#
_cell.length_a   1.000
_cell.length_b   1.000
_cell.length_c   1.000
_cell.angle_alpha   90.00
_cell.angle_beta   90.00
_cell.angle_gamma   90.00
#
_symmetry.space_group_name_H-M   'P 1'
#
loop_
_entity.id
_entity.type
_entity.pdbx_description
1 polymer ?
#
loop_
_entity_poly.entity_id
_entity_poly.type
_entity_poly.pdbx_seq_one_letter_code
_entity_poly.pdbx_strand_id
1 'polypeptide(L)'
;MLCLRQVSLFTLRHCQVRTLSNDLLLSQINSCTHEDEVFSLIGRNKARLSEKHVGSALNMLWQLQKKRPLPLRTSNYIRNHSQFLTLHVLAENSVEHMENEVVVDTLYSILRLNVEDHDSLAEVLVTEAWKRLERLSLPALSKFALCLYKQHVRFSPLIGKIAHIVDRKLDSIQDIRILSVLMISISEVISQSFRDRLLEKAEQLLGAEDEVCFNYAKRIALFLQNVKLAYHPLLEKCNKIFLKSACHLDIHNISLIFGLYEQLGFDNAEFRLVAKQLLSESIDEYNDPETFTKLFFTLGPMAGPKVRERLLVTAVSMAEGFSSHQVLVTLKTMQKMKCRNSHLLKKMASILHKHLDNYHVLQLVKLTQYLVLLRCHNLELFDKLKKLLFGFLKSSVIPGDIAAIIRVLAMLPSSQVEEIIINKATAVLPQCRLPHLNCIATALVKWNHYDQLHWQNTSELCAKLLQKLNDCGFQRLQKANNLDLLLEELTYVNGEWFEEVLCEETMATCQRLTDQITWANVLPFSFFLIKTNHRCASLLDRISSVTVQNIDKIHPFEIYFILYLFSVLNYDPPANEEFFENCIQRLISNLSCFETHHLVLLGHVLAVAGYFPPVLIKMIFNVSFLSKLDAQLEVLSDTSKQKVRSCLMKLNRAVCLECPEFHIPWFHERYCQHVLFKGSRRISSLRQHVHRMLAEILGGSHYTRVSVLTPYYYEIDFECILDKNKRPLSYTAQNILLDDLEGIHLRHDIKDTERRALPLGAQKIALEFLGPKAFSKDSRQMKGESAMKKRHLEMLGYRVVQIPHFEWNSMVLSTKEAQLEYLKKHLYETQ
;
A
#
# COMPACT_ATOMS: atom_id res chain seq x y z
N MET A 1 44.46 -56.37 1.76
CA MET A 1 45.28 -57.02 2.80
C MET A 1 45.65 -55.93 3.80
N LEU A 2 44.97 -55.83 4.95
CA LEU A 2 45.31 -56.51 6.21
C LEU A 2 46.81 -56.41 6.54
N CYS A 3 47.21 -55.52 7.46
CA CYS A 3 47.49 -55.97 8.83
C CYS A 3 47.72 -54.81 9.83
N LEU A 4 47.32 -55.09 11.06
CA LEU A 4 47.27 -54.24 12.26
C LEU A 4 48.60 -54.20 13.05
N ARG A 5 48.76 -53.09 13.78
CA ARG A 5 49.27 -52.90 15.17
C ARG A 5 50.44 -53.73 15.71
N GLN A 6 51.38 -53.02 16.33
CA GLN A 6 51.84 -53.06 17.75
C GLN A 6 53.21 -52.34 17.81
N VAL A 7 53.68 -51.61 18.82
CA VAL A 7 53.32 -51.32 20.22
C VAL A 7 54.15 -50.09 20.62
N SER A 8 53.60 -49.37 21.58
CA SER A 8 54.03 -48.14 22.21
C SER A 8 55.09 -48.31 23.32
N LEU A 9 55.90 -47.26 23.58
CA LEU A 9 56.04 -46.52 24.87
C LEU A 9 57.49 -46.09 25.24
N PHE A 10 57.60 -44.77 25.48
CA PHE A 10 58.42 -44.04 26.48
C PHE A 10 59.97 -44.14 26.39
N THR A 11 60.73 -43.03 26.31
CA THR A 11 60.81 -41.99 27.35
C THR A 11 61.65 -40.75 26.92
N LEU A 12 61.26 -39.60 27.49
CA LEU A 12 62.09 -38.47 27.97
C LEU A 12 62.73 -37.42 27.01
N ARG A 13 62.12 -36.23 27.11
CA ARG A 13 62.70 -34.86 27.18
C ARG A 13 63.15 -34.18 25.89
N HIS A 14 62.37 -33.18 25.49
CA HIS A 14 62.90 -31.81 25.35
C HIS A 14 61.86 -30.77 25.78
N CYS A 15 62.36 -29.76 26.49
CA CYS A 15 61.66 -28.64 27.11
C CYS A 15 60.74 -27.89 26.13
N GLN A 16 59.46 -27.74 26.48
CA GLN A 16 58.62 -26.67 25.95
C GLN A 16 58.51 -25.54 26.96
N VAL A 17 58.90 -24.38 26.48
CA VAL A 17 58.88 -23.07 27.13
C VAL A 17 57.45 -22.72 27.54
N ARG A 18 57.32 -22.29 28.80
CA ARG A 18 56.10 -21.78 29.44
C ARG A 18 55.57 -20.52 28.76
N THR A 19 54.35 -20.59 28.22
CA THR A 19 53.38 -19.48 28.18
C THR A 19 51.97 -20.08 28.25
N LEU A 20 51.49 -20.35 29.47
CA LEU A 20 50.15 -20.90 29.71
C LEU A 20 49.60 -20.28 31.00
N SER A 21 49.27 -19.00 30.96
CA SER A 21 48.43 -18.35 31.97
C SER A 21 46.97 -18.43 31.53
N ASN A 22 46.37 -19.62 31.61
CA ASN A 22 44.91 -19.75 31.57
C ASN A 22 44.39 -19.32 32.94
N ASP A 23 43.65 -18.22 32.99
CA ASP A 23 43.04 -17.74 34.22
C ASP A 23 41.97 -18.74 34.70
N LEU A 24 42.31 -19.50 35.75
CA LEU A 24 41.47 -20.57 36.29
C LEU A 24 40.11 -20.01 36.73
N LEU A 25 40.06 -18.78 37.25
CA LEU A 25 38.83 -18.16 37.73
C LEU A 25 37.89 -17.80 36.56
N LEU A 26 38.45 -17.31 35.44
CA LEU A 26 37.70 -17.04 34.22
C LEU A 26 37.11 -18.31 33.62
N SER A 27 37.85 -19.42 33.65
CA SER A 27 37.34 -20.74 33.22
C SER A 27 36.19 -21.24 34.11
N GLN A 28 36.27 -21.01 35.43
CA GLN A 28 35.23 -21.37 36.38
C GLN A 28 33.95 -20.55 36.17
N ILE A 29 34.07 -19.22 36.01
CA ILE A 29 32.93 -18.34 35.70
C ILE A 29 32.26 -18.78 34.39
N ASN A 30 33.04 -19.13 33.38
CA ASN A 30 32.51 -19.55 32.08
C ASN A 30 31.87 -20.95 32.10
N SER A 31 32.13 -21.74 33.13
CA SER A 31 31.54 -23.08 33.33
C SER A 31 30.28 -23.11 34.18
N CYS A 32 29.89 -21.98 34.79
CA CYS A 32 28.72 -21.92 35.67
C CYS A 32 27.41 -22.24 34.92
N THR A 33 26.53 -22.95 35.62
CA THR A 33 25.22 -23.37 35.10
C THR A 33 24.06 -22.68 35.82
N HIS A 34 24.30 -22.14 37.02
CA HIS A 34 23.32 -21.42 37.82
C HIS A 34 23.82 -20.04 38.29
N GLU A 35 22.89 -19.10 38.51
CA GLU A 35 23.22 -17.74 38.97
C GLU A 35 23.92 -17.74 40.33
N ASP A 36 23.53 -18.65 41.22
CA ASP A 36 24.08 -18.77 42.58
C ASP A 36 25.54 -19.21 42.58
N GLU A 37 25.94 -20.04 41.60
CA GLU A 37 27.33 -20.44 41.41
C GLU A 37 28.18 -19.22 41.03
N VAL A 38 27.69 -18.40 40.09
CA VAL A 38 28.32 -17.14 39.68
C VAL A 38 28.44 -16.20 40.87
N PHE A 39 27.37 -15.98 41.64
CA PHE A 39 27.41 -15.11 42.81
C PHE A 39 28.27 -15.66 43.96
N SER A 40 28.33 -16.97 44.16
CA SER A 40 29.20 -17.59 45.18
C SER A 40 30.68 -17.42 44.85
N LEU A 41 31.06 -17.54 43.57
CA LEU A 41 32.43 -17.33 43.10
C LEU A 41 32.85 -15.87 43.24
N ILE A 42 31.93 -14.94 42.97
CA ILE A 42 32.15 -13.49 43.14
C ILE A 42 32.28 -13.13 44.61
N GLY A 43 31.39 -13.67 45.45
CA GLY A 43 31.41 -13.46 46.90
C GLY A 43 32.70 -13.97 47.56
N ARG A 44 33.25 -15.10 47.09
CA ARG A 44 34.51 -15.69 47.60
C ARG A 44 35.77 -14.98 47.13
N ASN A 45 35.73 -14.29 45.99
CA ASN A 45 36.92 -13.75 45.33
C ASN A 45 36.93 -12.22 45.16
N LYS A 46 36.11 -11.46 45.92
CA LYS A 46 35.93 -10.00 45.75
C LYS A 46 37.21 -9.19 45.53
N ALA A 47 38.28 -9.50 46.25
CA ALA A 47 39.56 -8.79 46.17
C ALA A 47 40.48 -9.23 45.00
N ARG A 48 40.14 -10.32 44.28
CA ARG A 48 40.92 -10.92 43.19
C ARG A 48 40.24 -10.80 41.82
N LEU A 49 39.07 -10.15 41.76
CA LEU A 49 38.35 -9.95 40.50
C LEU A 49 39.07 -8.88 39.67
N SER A 50 39.41 -9.23 38.43
CA SER A 50 39.91 -8.29 37.41
C SER A 50 38.75 -7.76 36.59
N GLU A 51 38.98 -6.72 35.80
CA GLU A 51 38.02 -6.17 34.85
C GLU A 51 37.48 -7.25 33.88
N LYS A 52 38.32 -8.22 33.49
CA LYS A 52 37.91 -9.38 32.67
C LYS A 52 36.97 -10.31 33.42
N HIS A 53 37.23 -10.56 34.71
CA HIS A 53 36.36 -11.39 35.55
C HIS A 53 34.99 -10.75 35.76
N VAL A 54 34.94 -9.43 35.98
CA VAL A 54 33.69 -8.68 36.17
C VAL A 54 32.83 -8.70 34.91
N GLY A 55 33.42 -8.37 33.74
CA GLY A 55 32.71 -8.43 32.46
C GLY A 55 32.22 -9.84 32.09
N SER A 56 33.06 -10.86 32.33
CA SER A 56 32.70 -12.26 32.08
C SER A 56 31.57 -12.76 32.99
N ALA A 57 31.58 -12.35 34.27
CA ALA A 57 30.53 -12.71 35.21
C ALA A 57 29.17 -12.09 34.83
N LEU A 58 29.14 -10.80 34.46
CA LEU A 58 27.92 -10.12 34.01
C LEU A 58 27.39 -10.72 32.70
N ASN A 59 28.27 -11.03 31.75
CA ASN A 59 27.87 -11.72 30.52
C ASN A 59 27.32 -13.12 30.82
N MET A 60 27.94 -13.88 31.73
CA MET A 60 27.45 -15.21 32.09
C MET A 60 26.06 -15.17 32.72
N LEU A 61 25.81 -14.22 33.65
CA LEU A 61 24.47 -14.01 34.22
C LEU A 61 23.43 -13.79 33.10
N TRP A 62 23.76 -13.00 32.09
CA TRP A 62 22.89 -12.83 30.93
C TRP A 62 22.75 -14.11 30.07
N GLN A 63 23.83 -14.85 29.81
CA GLN A 63 23.76 -16.10 29.03
C GLN A 63 22.86 -17.15 29.70
N LEU A 64 22.90 -17.26 31.03
CA LEU A 64 22.02 -18.13 31.80
C LEU A 64 20.54 -17.74 31.63
N GLN A 65 20.24 -16.43 31.67
CA GLN A 65 18.89 -15.92 31.41
C GLN A 65 18.45 -16.09 29.96
N LYS A 66 19.38 -15.99 29.01
CA LYS A 66 19.10 -16.16 27.58
C LYS A 66 18.64 -17.59 27.25
N LYS A 67 19.19 -18.60 27.92
CA LYS A 67 18.82 -20.02 27.75
C LYS A 67 17.43 -20.35 28.31
N ARG A 68 16.87 -19.50 29.20
CA ARG A 68 15.56 -19.71 29.81
C ARG A 68 14.43 -19.06 28.99
N PRO A 69 13.26 -19.72 28.85
CA PRO A 69 12.03 -19.09 28.37
C PRO A 69 11.69 -17.86 29.22
N LEU A 70 11.11 -16.82 28.61
CA LEU A 70 10.72 -15.56 29.26
C LEU A 70 10.07 -15.71 30.65
N PRO A 71 9.08 -16.58 30.89
CA PRO A 71 8.43 -16.71 32.20
C PRO A 71 9.31 -17.35 33.28
N LEU A 72 10.40 -18.04 32.90
CA LEU A 72 11.34 -18.69 33.83
C LEU A 72 12.59 -17.84 34.09
N ARG A 73 12.63 -16.61 33.56
CA ARG A 73 13.73 -15.69 33.80
C ARG A 73 13.69 -15.14 35.21
N THR A 74 14.84 -15.16 35.87
CA THR A 74 15.05 -14.72 37.25
C THR A 74 15.70 -13.33 37.30
N SER A 75 15.44 -12.47 36.31
CA SER A 75 16.00 -11.11 36.25
C SER A 75 15.75 -10.29 37.52
N ASN A 76 14.57 -10.44 38.15
CA ASN A 76 14.26 -9.76 39.43
C ASN A 76 15.10 -10.29 40.59
N TYR A 77 15.39 -11.59 40.63
CA TYR A 77 16.25 -12.20 41.64
C TYR A 77 17.71 -11.71 41.49
N ILE A 78 18.22 -11.72 40.25
CA ILE A 78 19.56 -11.20 39.93
C ILE A 78 19.70 -9.75 40.38
N ARG A 79 18.73 -8.89 40.05
CA ARG A 79 18.75 -7.46 40.39
C ARG A 79 18.83 -7.22 41.90
N ASN A 80 18.07 -7.99 42.67
CA ASN A 80 17.97 -7.81 44.12
C ASN A 80 19.08 -8.53 44.91
N HIS A 81 19.97 -9.24 44.22
CA HIS A 81 21.06 -9.98 44.86
C HIS A 81 22.22 -9.06 45.25
N SER A 82 22.70 -9.14 46.50
CA SER A 82 23.75 -8.25 47.03
C SER A 82 25.08 -8.30 46.26
N GLN A 83 25.41 -9.46 45.69
CA GLN A 83 26.61 -9.62 44.86
C GLN A 83 26.46 -8.98 43.47
N PHE A 84 25.23 -8.76 42.99
CA PHE A 84 25.00 -8.03 41.74
C PHE A 84 25.32 -6.54 41.91
N LEU A 85 24.92 -5.92 43.02
CA LEU A 85 25.35 -4.57 43.39
C LEU A 85 26.88 -4.47 43.54
N THR A 86 27.51 -5.50 44.11
CA THR A 86 28.98 -5.56 44.20
C THR A 86 29.62 -5.57 42.82
N LEU A 87 29.10 -6.33 41.86
CA LEU A 87 29.56 -6.32 40.47
C LEU A 87 29.33 -4.98 39.78
N HIS A 88 28.21 -4.32 40.05
CA HIS A 88 27.92 -3.00 39.51
C HIS A 88 28.99 -1.99 39.91
N VAL A 89 29.29 -1.90 41.21
CA VAL A 89 30.31 -0.98 41.75
C VAL A 89 31.70 -1.35 41.25
N LEU A 90 32.04 -2.65 41.20
CA LEU A 90 33.34 -3.09 40.66
C LEU A 90 33.47 -2.79 39.17
N ALA A 91 32.41 -2.95 38.39
CA ALA A 91 32.39 -2.62 36.97
C ALA A 91 32.59 -1.11 36.78
N GLU A 92 31.85 -0.28 37.52
CA GLU A 92 31.91 1.19 37.43
C GLU A 92 33.32 1.73 37.69
N ASN A 93 34.01 1.19 38.69
CA ASN A 93 35.38 1.57 39.03
C ASN A 93 36.45 1.02 38.06
N SER A 94 36.12 0.02 37.24
CA SER A 94 37.07 -0.65 36.34
C SER A 94 36.84 -0.36 34.85
N VAL A 95 35.82 0.43 34.49
CA VAL A 95 35.45 0.72 33.09
C VAL A 95 36.62 1.25 32.26
N GLU A 96 37.44 2.14 32.80
CA GLU A 96 38.60 2.71 32.08
C GLU A 96 39.67 1.66 31.72
N HIS A 97 39.73 0.55 32.44
CA HIS A 97 40.72 -0.51 32.23
C HIS A 97 40.17 -1.68 31.39
N MET A 98 38.86 -1.72 31.15
CA MET A 98 38.23 -2.77 30.33
C MET A 98 38.66 -2.69 28.86
N GLU A 99 38.79 -3.85 28.21
CA GLU A 99 38.98 -3.93 26.76
C GLU A 99 37.73 -3.44 26.00
N ASN A 100 37.90 -2.94 24.77
CA ASN A 100 36.83 -2.36 23.95
C ASN A 100 35.59 -3.25 23.82
N GLU A 101 35.78 -4.54 23.53
CA GLU A 101 34.68 -5.50 23.39
C GLU A 101 33.98 -5.76 24.73
N VAL A 102 34.75 -5.81 25.83
CA VAL A 102 34.24 -6.07 27.19
C VAL A 102 33.36 -4.92 27.67
N VAL A 103 33.72 -3.67 27.37
CA VAL A 103 32.87 -2.50 27.68
C VAL A 103 31.49 -2.64 27.03
N VAL A 104 31.44 -2.98 25.74
CA VAL A 104 30.18 -3.11 24.99
C VAL A 104 29.39 -4.33 25.42
N ASP A 105 30.04 -5.48 25.64
CA ASP A 105 29.38 -6.70 26.08
C ASP A 105 28.82 -6.58 27.51
N THR A 106 29.52 -5.84 28.37
CA THR A 106 29.07 -5.51 29.73
C THR A 106 27.83 -4.62 29.66
N LEU A 107 27.88 -3.53 28.88
CA LEU A 107 26.73 -2.65 28.64
C LEU A 107 25.53 -3.42 28.07
N TYR A 108 25.76 -4.29 27.10
CA TYR A 108 24.72 -5.12 26.50
C TYR A 108 24.07 -6.05 27.53
N SER A 109 24.87 -6.66 28.41
CA SER A 109 24.39 -7.57 29.44
C SER A 109 23.55 -6.84 30.49
N ILE A 110 24.00 -5.67 30.95
CA ILE A 110 23.29 -4.82 31.92
C ILE A 110 21.91 -4.40 31.39
N LEU A 111 21.87 -3.86 30.16
CA LEU A 111 20.61 -3.44 29.52
C LEU A 111 19.66 -4.61 29.24
N ARG A 112 20.17 -5.85 29.18
CA ARG A 112 19.36 -7.06 29.00
C ARG A 112 18.86 -7.65 30.30
N LEU A 113 19.59 -7.44 31.39
CA LEU A 113 19.17 -7.75 32.76
C LEU A 113 18.18 -6.71 33.32
N ASN A 114 17.84 -5.69 32.51
CA ASN A 114 16.75 -4.74 32.73
C ASN A 114 17.00 -3.86 33.96
N VAL A 115 18.21 -3.32 34.12
CA VAL A 115 18.49 -2.33 35.17
C VAL A 115 17.80 -1.02 34.82
N GLU A 116 17.36 -0.26 35.82
CA GLU A 116 16.51 0.95 35.70
C GLU A 116 17.00 1.94 34.63
N ASP A 117 16.09 2.76 34.09
CA ASP A 117 16.35 3.70 32.98
C ASP A 117 17.44 4.77 33.30
N HIS A 118 17.91 4.84 34.55
CA HIS A 118 18.94 5.76 35.07
C HIS A 118 20.08 5.03 35.82
N ASP A 119 20.52 3.88 35.31
CA ASP A 119 21.67 3.16 35.86
C ASP A 119 22.99 3.92 35.63
N SER A 120 23.66 4.33 36.71
CA SER A 120 24.94 5.07 36.67
C SER A 120 26.02 4.29 35.90
N LEU A 121 26.03 2.96 36.03
CA LEU A 121 26.98 2.11 35.31
C LEU A 121 26.74 2.13 33.80
N ALA A 122 25.49 2.16 33.37
CA ALA A 122 25.16 2.24 31.95
C ALA A 122 25.61 3.59 31.35
N GLU A 123 25.47 4.69 32.08
CA GLU A 123 25.95 6.02 31.66
C GLU A 123 27.48 6.07 31.55
N VAL A 124 28.20 5.52 32.53
CA VAL A 124 29.66 5.44 32.51
C VAL A 124 30.15 4.58 31.35
N LEU A 125 29.54 3.42 31.12
CA LEU A 125 29.87 2.52 30.00
C LEU A 125 29.58 3.16 28.64
N VAL A 126 28.45 3.88 28.50
CA VAL A 126 28.14 4.63 27.26
C VAL A 126 29.16 5.74 27.01
N THR A 127 29.55 6.47 28.06
CA THR A 127 30.54 7.55 27.96
C THR A 127 31.90 7.01 27.55
N GLU A 128 32.34 5.90 28.15
CA GLU A 128 33.64 5.31 27.80
C GLU A 128 33.63 4.67 26.41
N ALA A 129 32.55 3.98 26.03
CA ALA A 129 32.37 3.46 24.68
C ALA A 129 32.35 4.59 23.63
N TRP A 130 31.78 5.76 23.98
CA TRP A 130 31.84 6.95 23.12
C TRP A 130 33.28 7.47 22.95
N LYS A 131 34.07 7.59 24.03
CA LYS A 131 35.49 8.01 23.90
C LYS A 131 36.28 7.09 22.96
N ARG A 132 35.95 5.80 22.93
CA ARG A 132 36.68 4.76 22.18
C ARG A 132 36.03 4.40 20.84
N LEU A 133 35.02 5.14 20.39
CA LEU A 133 34.14 4.76 19.29
C LEU A 133 34.86 4.35 18.00
N GLU A 134 35.93 5.07 17.61
CA GLU A 134 36.69 4.77 16.39
C GLU A 134 37.50 3.47 16.46
N ARG A 135 37.83 3.02 17.67
CA ARG A 135 38.62 1.81 17.93
C ARG A 135 37.76 0.56 18.08
N LEU A 136 36.43 0.69 18.06
CA LEU A 136 35.51 -0.44 18.15
C LEU A 136 35.53 -1.26 16.84
N SER A 137 35.48 -2.59 16.98
CA SER A 137 35.24 -3.48 15.86
C SER A 137 33.81 -3.29 15.31
N LEU A 138 33.53 -3.72 14.07
CA LEU A 138 32.18 -3.65 13.51
C LEU A 138 31.13 -4.45 14.33
N PRO A 139 31.44 -5.67 14.83
CA PRO A 139 30.56 -6.36 15.77
C PRO A 139 30.28 -5.58 17.07
N ALA A 140 31.32 -5.01 17.70
CA ALA A 140 31.14 -4.16 18.89
C ALA A 140 30.31 -2.92 18.57
N LEU A 141 30.60 -2.23 17.45
CA LEU A 141 29.86 -1.05 17.04
C LEU A 141 28.37 -1.36 16.81
N SER A 142 28.06 -2.51 16.20
CA SER A 142 26.69 -2.98 16.00
C SER A 142 25.98 -3.29 17.32
N LYS A 143 26.63 -4.01 18.24
CA LYS A 143 26.09 -4.26 19.58
C LYS A 143 25.88 -2.96 20.36
N PHE A 144 26.83 -2.03 20.30
CA PHE A 144 26.75 -0.73 20.95
C PHE A 144 25.61 0.11 20.39
N ALA A 145 25.46 0.18 19.06
CA ALA A 145 24.35 0.86 18.40
C ALA A 145 22.98 0.25 18.78
N LEU A 146 22.91 -1.06 19.02
CA LEU A 146 21.70 -1.73 19.51
C LEU A 146 21.38 -1.34 20.96
N CYS A 147 22.39 -1.19 21.81
CA CYS A 147 22.23 -0.71 23.18
C CYS A 147 21.64 0.70 23.22
N LEU A 148 22.21 1.62 22.42
CA LEU A 148 21.71 3.00 22.32
C LEU A 148 20.28 3.07 21.76
N TYR A 149 19.98 2.23 20.75
CA TYR A 149 18.64 2.15 20.18
C TYR A 149 17.59 1.73 21.23
N LYS A 150 17.95 0.82 22.13
CA LYS A 150 17.08 0.35 23.22
C LYS A 150 16.87 1.39 24.32
N GLN A 151 17.87 2.23 24.58
CA GLN A 151 17.77 3.35 25.52
C GLN A 151 16.98 4.54 24.95
N HIS A 152 16.35 4.40 23.77
CA HIS A 152 15.58 5.45 23.09
C HIS A 152 16.38 6.73 22.73
N VAL A 153 17.71 6.65 22.71
CA VAL A 153 18.62 7.77 22.38
C VAL A 153 18.82 7.88 20.86
N ARG A 154 17.73 8.12 20.11
CA ARG A 154 17.75 8.02 18.63
C ARG A 154 18.32 9.24 17.90
N PHE A 155 18.14 10.44 18.46
CA PHE A 155 18.60 11.72 17.87
C PHE A 155 19.88 12.26 18.50
N SER A 156 20.80 11.39 18.92
CA SER A 156 22.03 11.85 19.56
C SER A 156 23.15 12.13 18.54
N PRO A 157 24.05 13.09 18.85
CA PRO A 157 25.30 13.27 18.10
C PRO A 157 26.15 12.00 18.02
N LEU A 158 26.02 11.12 19.03
CA LEU A 158 26.66 9.81 19.08
C LEU A 158 26.19 8.90 17.93
N ILE A 159 24.88 8.80 17.70
CA ILE A 159 24.31 8.03 16.58
C ILE A 159 24.77 8.63 15.23
N GLY A 160 24.89 9.95 15.13
CA GLY A 160 25.49 10.62 13.96
C GLY A 160 26.94 10.22 13.71
N LYS A 161 27.78 10.13 14.75
CA LYS A 161 29.16 9.64 14.63
C LYS A 161 29.21 8.16 14.24
N ILE A 162 28.33 7.33 14.78
CA ILE A 162 28.19 5.92 14.38
C ILE A 162 27.84 5.84 12.89
N ALA A 163 26.84 6.62 12.44
CA ALA A 163 26.45 6.67 11.03
C ALA A 163 27.65 7.04 10.13
N HIS A 164 28.47 8.02 10.51
CA HIS A 164 29.68 8.39 9.77
C HIS A 164 30.72 7.26 9.70
N ILE A 165 30.94 6.52 10.80
CA ILE A 165 31.86 5.38 10.82
C ILE A 165 31.34 4.26 9.90
N VAL A 166 30.04 3.97 9.96
CA VAL A 166 29.40 2.97 9.10
C VAL A 166 29.52 3.38 7.63
N ASP A 167 29.31 4.66 7.32
CA ASP A 167 29.43 5.18 5.96
C ASP A 167 30.84 4.97 5.37
N ARG A 168 31.88 5.25 6.17
CA ARG A 168 33.29 5.03 5.77
C ARG A 168 33.68 3.56 5.67
N LYS A 169 33.06 2.68 6.46
CA LYS A 169 33.39 1.25 6.56
C LYS A 169 32.37 0.35 5.87
N LEU A 170 31.41 0.88 5.11
CA LEU A 170 30.28 0.12 4.57
C LEU A 170 30.72 -1.09 3.73
N ASP A 171 31.74 -0.91 2.89
CA ASP A 171 32.25 -1.97 2.01
C ASP A 171 32.86 -3.14 2.78
N SER A 172 33.40 -2.88 3.97
CA SER A 172 33.99 -3.89 4.85
C SER A 172 32.95 -4.73 5.61
N ILE A 173 31.67 -4.31 5.64
CA ILE A 173 30.60 -5.07 6.30
C ILE A 173 30.16 -6.21 5.38
N GLN A 174 30.42 -7.45 5.80
CA GLN A 174 30.02 -8.67 5.08
C GLN A 174 28.92 -9.45 5.82
N ASP A 175 28.74 -9.22 7.12
CA ASP A 175 27.72 -9.90 7.94
C ASP A 175 26.40 -9.11 7.93
N ILE A 176 25.35 -9.70 7.35
CA ILE A 176 23.99 -9.11 7.29
C ILE A 176 23.39 -8.86 8.67
N ARG A 177 23.78 -9.64 9.68
CA ARG A 177 23.34 -9.41 11.07
C ARG A 177 23.87 -8.10 11.60
N ILE A 178 25.14 -7.79 11.33
CA ILE A 178 25.79 -6.53 11.73
C ILE A 178 25.12 -5.37 11.01
N LEU A 179 24.97 -5.49 9.69
CA LEU A 179 24.37 -4.46 8.84
C LEU A 179 22.92 -4.16 9.27
N SER A 180 22.06 -5.18 9.40
CA SER A 180 20.65 -5.00 9.73
C SER A 180 20.40 -4.33 11.09
N VAL A 181 21.29 -4.55 12.06
CA VAL A 181 21.23 -3.85 13.35
C VAL A 181 21.64 -2.39 13.19
N LEU A 182 22.76 -2.13 12.51
CA LEU A 182 23.25 -0.77 12.28
C LEU A 182 22.23 0.06 11.51
N MET A 183 21.62 -0.50 10.46
CA MET A 183 20.59 0.17 9.64
C MET A 183 19.44 0.71 10.50
N ILE A 184 18.85 -0.10 11.38
CA ILE A 184 17.79 0.38 12.28
C ILE A 184 18.31 1.46 13.22
N SER A 185 19.48 1.26 13.81
CA SER A 185 20.02 2.18 14.81
C SER A 185 20.29 3.57 14.24
N ILE A 186 20.71 3.67 12.98
CA ILE A 186 21.06 4.94 12.33
C ILE A 186 19.94 5.54 11.47
N SER A 187 18.80 4.88 11.33
CA SER A 187 17.78 5.22 10.31
C SER A 187 17.29 6.67 10.34
N GLU A 188 17.33 7.32 11.51
CA GLU A 188 16.81 8.68 11.71
C GLU A 188 17.83 9.80 11.41
N VAL A 189 19.12 9.47 11.20
CA VAL A 189 20.21 10.46 11.03
C VAL A 189 20.96 10.38 9.69
N ILE A 190 20.55 9.48 8.79
CA ILE A 190 21.26 9.23 7.52
C ILE A 190 20.79 10.15 6.41
N SER A 191 21.71 10.50 5.51
CA SER A 191 21.39 11.19 4.25
C SER A 191 20.74 10.24 3.25
N GLN A 192 20.09 10.80 2.23
CA GLN A 192 19.55 10.03 1.11
C GLN A 192 20.63 9.21 0.38
N SER A 193 21.79 9.81 0.08
CA SER A 193 22.89 9.11 -0.60
C SER A 193 23.44 7.92 0.21
N PHE A 194 23.54 8.07 1.52
CA PHE A 194 23.99 6.97 2.38
C PHE A 194 22.92 5.88 2.51
N ARG A 195 21.65 6.28 2.66
CA ARG A 195 20.52 5.35 2.65
C ARG A 195 20.52 4.47 1.40
N ASP A 196 20.70 5.06 0.23
CA ASP A 196 20.63 4.33 -1.04
C ASP A 196 21.78 3.31 -1.15
N ARG A 197 23.01 3.67 -0.73
CA ARG A 197 24.13 2.72 -0.60
C ARG A 197 23.88 1.60 0.42
N LEU A 198 23.21 1.89 1.54
CA LEU A 198 22.83 0.87 2.52
C LEU A 198 21.82 -0.12 1.94
N LEU A 199 20.87 0.35 1.13
CA LEU A 199 19.88 -0.51 0.47
C LEU A 199 20.55 -1.45 -0.52
N GLU A 200 21.44 -0.95 -1.38
CA GLU A 200 22.22 -1.76 -2.33
C GLU A 200 23.06 -2.82 -1.60
N LYS A 201 23.78 -2.41 -0.54
CA LYS A 201 24.59 -3.35 0.26
C LYS A 201 23.74 -4.40 0.96
N ALA A 202 22.60 -4.01 1.52
CA ALA A 202 21.66 -4.94 2.14
C ALA A 202 21.10 -5.92 1.09
N GLU A 203 20.82 -5.46 -0.13
CA GLU A 203 20.31 -6.31 -1.20
C GLU A 203 21.33 -7.36 -1.63
N GLN A 204 22.62 -6.97 -1.75
CA GLN A 204 23.71 -7.89 -2.06
C GLN A 204 23.88 -8.96 -0.98
N LEU A 205 23.81 -8.58 0.30
CA LEU A 205 24.01 -9.50 1.42
C LEU A 205 22.78 -10.36 1.74
N LEU A 206 21.56 -9.88 1.44
CA LEU A 206 20.30 -10.60 1.72
C LEU A 206 19.99 -11.71 0.69
N GLY A 207 21.02 -12.31 0.07
CA GLY A 207 20.89 -13.26 -1.04
C GLY A 207 21.75 -14.52 -0.94
N ALA A 208 22.51 -14.73 0.15
CA ALA A 208 23.33 -15.94 0.33
C ALA A 208 22.52 -17.04 1.06
N GLU A 209 22.70 -18.27 0.59
CA GLU A 209 21.87 -19.45 0.83
C GLU A 209 21.79 -19.93 2.30
N ASP A 210 20.71 -20.67 2.58
CA ASP A 210 20.46 -21.65 3.66
C ASP A 210 20.30 -21.27 5.15
N GLU A 211 20.63 -20.06 5.62
CA GLU A 211 20.30 -19.70 7.01
C GLU A 211 18.96 -18.94 7.15
N VAL A 212 18.13 -19.36 8.13
CA VAL A 212 16.87 -18.71 8.49
C VAL A 212 17.13 -17.29 9.01
N CYS A 213 17.18 -16.33 8.09
CA CYS A 213 17.47 -14.91 8.35
C CYS A 213 16.23 -14.12 8.82
N PHE A 214 15.23 -14.77 9.42
CA PHE A 214 13.94 -14.15 9.76
C PHE A 214 14.09 -12.84 10.54
N ASN A 215 14.93 -12.84 11.59
CA ASN A 215 15.17 -11.66 12.41
C ASN A 215 15.86 -10.53 11.63
N TYR A 216 16.68 -10.85 10.63
CA TYR A 216 17.39 -9.86 9.82
C TYR A 216 16.45 -9.24 8.80
N ALA A 217 15.64 -10.05 8.11
CA ALA A 217 14.58 -9.58 7.22
C ALA A 217 13.56 -8.69 7.96
N LYS A 218 13.15 -9.10 9.17
CA LYS A 218 12.30 -8.28 10.05
C LYS A 218 12.94 -6.93 10.36
N ARG A 219 14.24 -6.90 10.62
CA ARG A 219 14.97 -5.64 10.88
C ARG A 219 15.07 -4.75 9.65
N ILE A 220 15.31 -5.32 8.49
CA ILE A 220 15.36 -4.58 7.23
C ILE A 220 13.99 -3.97 6.90
N ALA A 221 12.90 -4.73 7.09
CA ALA A 221 11.55 -4.20 6.91
C ALA A 221 11.23 -3.06 7.89
N LEU A 222 11.69 -3.15 9.15
CA LEU A 222 11.60 -2.06 10.14
C LEU A 222 12.45 -0.85 9.73
N PHE A 223 13.64 -1.05 9.16
CA PHE A 223 14.46 0.02 8.63
C PHE A 223 13.73 0.77 7.51
N LEU A 224 13.16 0.04 6.54
CA LEU A 224 12.37 0.62 5.45
C LEU A 224 11.20 1.45 5.96
N GLN A 225 10.52 0.96 7.02
CA GLN A 225 9.46 1.70 7.70
C GLN A 225 9.98 3.01 8.31
N ASN A 226 11.12 2.99 9.01
CA ASN A 226 11.68 4.17 9.65
C ASN A 226 12.08 5.25 8.62
N VAL A 227 12.67 4.84 7.50
CA VAL A 227 13.03 5.76 6.40
C VAL A 227 11.85 6.11 5.48
N LYS A 228 10.66 5.52 5.73
CA LYS A 228 9.42 5.72 4.96
C LYS A 228 9.58 5.47 3.46
N LEU A 229 10.35 4.46 3.09
CA LEU A 229 10.65 4.13 1.68
C LEU A 229 10.24 2.69 1.35
N ALA A 230 9.40 2.54 0.32
CA ALA A 230 8.98 1.25 -0.20
C ALA A 230 9.97 0.72 -1.25
N TYR A 231 11.11 0.20 -0.81
CA TYR A 231 12.11 -0.38 -1.72
C TYR A 231 11.75 -1.84 -2.08
N HIS A 232 11.10 -2.02 -3.24
CA HIS A 232 10.53 -3.30 -3.69
C HIS A 232 11.52 -4.50 -3.68
N PRO A 233 12.76 -4.40 -4.20
CA PRO A 233 13.69 -5.54 -4.25
C PRO A 233 13.94 -6.18 -2.87
N LEU A 234 14.18 -5.35 -1.85
CA LEU A 234 14.38 -5.84 -0.48
C LEU A 234 13.10 -6.38 0.14
N LEU A 235 11.96 -5.74 -0.12
CA LEU A 235 10.66 -6.20 0.40
C LEU A 235 10.29 -7.58 -0.15
N GLU A 236 10.55 -7.83 -1.43
CA GLU A 236 10.34 -9.14 -2.06
C GLU A 236 11.26 -10.21 -1.46
N LYS A 237 12.56 -9.90 -1.27
CA LYS A 237 13.50 -10.82 -0.58
C LYS A 237 13.07 -11.10 0.86
N CYS A 238 12.66 -10.07 1.61
CA CYS A 238 12.13 -10.23 2.96
C CYS A 238 10.86 -11.11 2.97
N ASN A 239 9.92 -10.87 2.06
CA ASN A 239 8.70 -11.66 1.94
C ASN A 239 9.00 -13.14 1.67
N LYS A 240 9.95 -13.45 0.77
CA LYS A 240 10.40 -14.82 0.51
C LYS A 240 10.96 -15.48 1.78
N ILE A 241 11.73 -14.76 2.59
CA ILE A 241 12.25 -15.27 3.88
C ILE A 241 11.12 -15.52 4.88
N PHE A 242 10.14 -14.62 4.95
CA PHE A 242 8.97 -14.78 5.84
C PHE A 242 8.13 -15.99 5.44
N LEU A 243 7.89 -16.19 4.14
CA LEU A 243 7.18 -17.36 3.61
C LEU A 243 7.92 -18.67 3.90
N LYS A 244 9.24 -18.71 3.73
CA LYS A 244 10.07 -19.88 4.10
C LYS A 244 10.01 -20.19 5.61
N SER A 245 9.79 -19.19 6.45
CA SER A 245 9.74 -19.32 7.91
C SER A 245 8.32 -19.56 8.47
N ALA A 246 7.35 -19.85 7.59
CA ALA A 246 5.92 -19.88 7.94
C ALA A 246 5.58 -20.79 9.13
N CYS A 247 6.23 -21.96 9.26
CA CYS A 247 5.99 -22.92 10.34
C CYS A 247 6.33 -22.41 11.74
N HIS A 248 7.04 -21.29 11.86
CA HIS A 248 7.45 -20.69 13.13
C HIS A 248 6.84 -19.31 13.38
N LEU A 249 5.92 -18.86 12.52
CA LEU A 249 5.28 -17.55 12.66
C LEU A 249 4.17 -17.59 13.71
N ASP A 250 4.40 -16.89 14.83
CA ASP A 250 3.35 -16.58 15.78
C ASP A 250 2.49 -15.38 15.32
N ILE A 251 1.34 -15.21 15.96
CA ILE A 251 0.43 -14.08 15.71
C ILE A 251 1.10 -12.71 15.88
N HIS A 252 2.08 -12.59 16.78
CA HIS A 252 2.79 -11.33 17.00
C HIS A 252 3.64 -10.95 15.79
N ASN A 253 4.41 -11.90 15.24
CA ASN A 253 5.21 -11.66 14.05
C ASN A 253 4.34 -11.47 12.82
N ILE A 254 3.26 -12.24 12.66
CA ILE A 254 2.30 -12.06 11.55
C ILE A 254 1.71 -10.65 11.61
N SER A 255 1.15 -10.24 12.77
CA SER A 255 0.57 -8.91 12.95
C SER A 255 1.58 -7.79 12.73
N LEU A 256 2.84 -7.99 13.12
CA LEU A 256 3.89 -7.02 12.86
C LEU A 256 4.16 -6.87 11.37
N ILE A 257 4.34 -7.99 10.64
CA ILE A 257 4.60 -7.97 9.19
C ILE A 257 3.46 -7.29 8.45
N PHE A 258 2.20 -7.59 8.79
CA PHE A 258 1.03 -6.87 8.24
C PHE A 258 1.07 -5.36 8.53
N GLY A 259 1.47 -4.97 9.74
CA GLY A 259 1.63 -3.56 10.10
C GLY A 259 2.71 -2.85 9.29
N LEU A 260 3.84 -3.54 9.02
CA LEU A 260 4.93 -3.04 8.18
C LEU A 260 4.49 -2.89 6.73
N TYR A 261 3.86 -3.92 6.18
CA TYR A 261 3.35 -3.96 4.82
C TYR A 261 2.30 -2.87 4.56
N GLU A 262 1.36 -2.67 5.49
CA GLU A 262 0.38 -1.60 5.38
C GLU A 262 1.02 -0.20 5.34
N GLN A 263 2.07 0.05 6.12
CA GLN A 263 2.73 1.36 6.17
C GLN A 263 3.61 1.62 4.94
N LEU A 264 4.22 0.57 4.40
CA LEU A 264 5.06 0.64 3.21
C LEU A 264 4.26 0.53 1.90
N GLY A 265 2.95 0.34 1.96
CA GLY A 265 2.11 0.14 0.77
C GLY A 265 2.45 -1.16 0.01
N PHE A 266 3.10 -2.12 0.67
CA PHE A 266 3.41 -3.43 0.12
C PHE A 266 2.26 -4.40 0.43
N ASP A 267 1.73 -5.07 -0.58
CA ASP A 267 0.69 -6.08 -0.39
C ASP A 267 1.10 -7.37 -1.09
N ASN A 268 1.03 -8.50 -0.37
CA ASN A 268 1.37 -9.81 -0.89
C ASN A 268 0.27 -10.82 -0.57
N ALA A 269 -0.41 -11.31 -1.61
CA ALA A 269 -1.51 -12.26 -1.50
C ALA A 269 -1.03 -13.65 -1.03
N GLU A 270 0.16 -14.08 -1.42
CA GLU A 270 0.74 -15.36 -0.95
C GLU A 270 0.95 -15.37 0.57
N PHE A 271 1.56 -14.33 1.13
CA PHE A 271 1.73 -14.19 2.57
C PHE A 271 0.38 -14.12 3.30
N ARG A 272 -0.61 -13.43 2.71
CA ARG A 272 -1.98 -13.42 3.26
C ARG A 272 -2.62 -14.81 3.28
N LEU A 273 -2.40 -15.64 2.26
CA LEU A 273 -2.93 -17.00 2.24
C LEU A 273 -2.34 -17.86 3.34
N VAL A 274 -1.01 -17.82 3.49
CA VAL A 274 -0.30 -18.54 4.56
C VAL A 274 -0.76 -18.05 5.94
N ALA A 275 -0.84 -16.74 6.15
CA ALA A 275 -1.33 -16.16 7.40
C ALA A 275 -2.80 -16.53 7.68
N LYS A 276 -3.67 -16.51 6.66
CA LYS A 276 -5.07 -16.93 6.79
C LYS A 276 -5.16 -18.38 7.25
N GLN A 277 -4.36 -19.28 6.67
CA GLN A 277 -4.36 -20.69 7.02
C GLN A 277 -3.94 -20.89 8.48
N LEU A 278 -2.75 -20.39 8.84
CA LEU A 278 -2.19 -20.53 10.20
C LEU A 278 -3.13 -19.96 11.27
N LEU A 279 -3.67 -18.76 11.04
CA LEU A 279 -4.54 -18.10 12.01
C LEU A 279 -5.94 -18.69 12.07
N SER A 280 -6.42 -19.34 11.00
CA SER A 280 -7.74 -19.98 11.00
C SER A 280 -7.76 -21.28 11.80
N GLU A 281 -6.63 -21.98 11.86
CA GLU A 281 -6.47 -23.22 12.64
C GLU A 281 -6.41 -22.94 14.15
N SER A 282 -5.82 -21.80 14.55
CA SER A 282 -5.58 -21.47 15.96
C SER A 282 -6.51 -20.39 16.54
N ILE A 283 -7.70 -20.16 15.96
CA ILE A 283 -8.61 -19.07 16.38
C ILE A 283 -8.97 -19.15 17.87
N ASP A 284 -9.17 -20.37 18.38
CA ASP A 284 -9.68 -20.62 19.74
C ASP A 284 -8.59 -20.57 20.83
N GLU A 285 -7.33 -20.44 20.43
CA GLU A 285 -6.20 -20.42 21.36
C GLU A 285 -5.96 -19.02 21.96
N TYR A 286 -6.52 -17.97 21.36
CA TYR A 286 -6.27 -16.57 21.72
C TYR A 286 -7.35 -15.99 22.63
N ASN A 287 -7.19 -16.22 23.94
CA ASN A 287 -8.15 -15.81 24.98
C ASN A 287 -7.79 -14.50 25.70
N ASP A 288 -6.66 -13.87 25.37
CA ASP A 288 -6.28 -12.57 25.93
C ASP A 288 -6.67 -11.41 24.98
N PRO A 289 -7.16 -10.27 25.52
CA PRO A 289 -7.60 -9.13 24.69
C PRO A 289 -6.51 -8.58 23.75
N GLU A 290 -5.24 -8.64 24.13
CA GLU A 290 -4.14 -8.09 23.33
C GLU A 290 -3.88 -8.94 22.08
N THR A 291 -3.71 -10.24 22.26
CA THR A 291 -3.45 -11.17 21.17
C THR A 291 -4.69 -11.35 20.30
N PHE A 292 -5.88 -11.36 20.89
CA PHE A 292 -7.13 -11.35 20.12
C PHE A 292 -7.24 -10.10 19.23
N THR A 293 -6.87 -8.91 19.72
CA THR A 293 -6.90 -7.70 18.89
C THR A 293 -5.97 -7.81 17.68
N LYS A 294 -4.79 -8.42 17.85
CA LYS A 294 -3.84 -8.71 16.76
C LYS A 294 -4.42 -9.72 15.76
N LEU A 295 -5.08 -10.78 16.25
CA LEU A 295 -5.82 -11.74 15.42
C LEU A 295 -6.95 -11.06 14.63
N PHE A 296 -7.76 -10.25 15.30
CA PHE A 296 -8.87 -9.53 14.69
C PHE A 296 -8.38 -8.62 13.56
N PHE A 297 -7.32 -7.84 13.82
CA PHE A 297 -6.69 -6.95 12.84
C PHE A 297 -6.17 -7.67 11.59
N THR A 298 -5.55 -8.85 11.77
CA THR A 298 -4.92 -9.62 10.70
C THR A 298 -5.92 -10.48 9.93
N LEU A 299 -6.67 -11.34 10.61
CA LEU A 299 -7.59 -12.31 9.99
C LEU A 299 -8.91 -11.67 9.56
N GLY A 300 -9.41 -10.67 10.30
CA GLY A 300 -10.73 -10.07 10.05
C GLY A 300 -10.96 -9.61 8.60
N PRO A 301 -10.07 -8.81 7.99
CA PRO A 301 -10.21 -8.35 6.60
C PRO A 301 -10.23 -9.46 5.53
N MET A 302 -9.60 -10.61 5.80
CA MET A 302 -9.52 -11.75 4.87
C MET A 302 -10.46 -12.92 5.24
N ALA A 303 -11.17 -12.81 6.35
CA ALA A 303 -12.08 -13.83 6.84
C ALA A 303 -13.33 -13.95 5.97
N GLY A 304 -13.71 -15.19 5.66
CA GLY A 304 -15.01 -15.51 5.07
C GLY A 304 -16.17 -15.26 6.05
N PRO A 305 -17.44 -15.30 5.59
CA PRO A 305 -18.59 -14.87 6.39
C PRO A 305 -18.71 -15.57 7.76
N LYS A 306 -18.53 -16.89 7.82
CA LYS A 306 -18.63 -17.68 9.06
C LYS A 306 -17.55 -17.30 10.08
N VAL A 307 -16.29 -17.25 9.65
CA VAL A 307 -15.16 -16.87 10.51
C VAL A 307 -15.30 -15.42 10.97
N ARG A 308 -15.74 -14.53 10.07
CA ARG A 308 -15.98 -13.13 10.37
C ARG A 308 -17.04 -12.93 11.46
N GLU A 309 -18.14 -13.66 11.39
CA GLU A 309 -19.18 -13.63 12.41
C GLU A 309 -18.65 -14.11 13.77
N ARG A 310 -17.91 -15.22 13.79
CA ARG A 310 -17.25 -15.74 14.99
C ARG A 310 -16.33 -14.70 15.63
N LEU A 311 -15.46 -14.07 14.84
CA LEU A 311 -14.56 -13.00 15.31
C LEU A 311 -15.33 -11.82 15.90
N LEU A 312 -16.45 -11.42 15.30
CA LEU A 312 -17.27 -10.32 15.82
C LEU A 312 -17.94 -10.67 17.15
N VAL A 313 -18.42 -11.90 17.31
CA VAL A 313 -19.00 -12.37 18.58
C VAL A 313 -17.94 -12.39 19.69
N THR A 314 -16.75 -12.94 19.42
CA THR A 314 -15.64 -12.95 20.38
C THR A 314 -15.18 -11.53 20.74
N ALA A 315 -15.12 -10.62 19.76
CA ALA A 315 -14.78 -9.22 20.02
C ALA A 315 -15.79 -8.53 20.94
N VAL A 316 -17.09 -8.87 20.83
CA VAL A 316 -18.13 -8.34 21.73
C VAL A 316 -17.96 -8.85 23.15
N SER A 317 -17.65 -10.15 23.33
CA SER A 317 -17.44 -10.71 24.67
C SER A 317 -16.17 -10.18 25.35
N MET A 318 -15.11 -9.89 24.59
CA MET A 318 -13.84 -9.40 25.14
C MET A 318 -13.76 -7.87 25.25
N ALA A 319 -14.76 -7.14 24.74
CA ALA A 319 -14.73 -5.68 24.62
C ALA A 319 -14.40 -4.97 25.94
N GLU A 320 -14.87 -5.48 27.09
CA GLU A 320 -14.66 -4.84 28.39
C GLU A 320 -13.20 -4.82 28.83
N GLY A 321 -12.37 -5.74 28.32
CA GLY A 321 -10.93 -5.79 28.58
C GLY A 321 -10.08 -4.95 27.63
N PHE A 322 -10.69 -4.19 26.69
CA PHE A 322 -9.94 -3.45 25.68
C PHE A 322 -9.32 -2.16 26.21
N SER A 323 -8.01 -1.99 25.96
CA SER A 323 -7.31 -0.73 26.15
C SER A 323 -7.67 0.30 25.07
N SER A 324 -7.36 1.58 25.31
CA SER A 324 -7.57 2.66 24.36
C SER A 324 -6.96 2.38 22.98
N HIS A 325 -5.77 1.78 22.94
CA HIS A 325 -5.13 1.41 21.68
C HIS A 325 -5.90 0.28 20.96
N GLN A 326 -6.36 -0.72 21.70
CA GLN A 326 -7.10 -1.85 21.15
C GLN A 326 -8.46 -1.45 20.56
N VAL A 327 -9.14 -0.47 21.19
CA VAL A 327 -10.37 0.12 20.63
C VAL A 327 -10.09 0.77 19.27
N LEU A 328 -9.02 1.55 19.16
CA LEU A 328 -8.63 2.20 17.90
C LEU A 328 -8.35 1.15 16.80
N VAL A 329 -7.60 0.10 17.12
CA VAL A 329 -7.27 -0.99 16.18
C VAL A 329 -8.54 -1.75 15.76
N THR A 330 -9.44 -2.03 16.71
CA THR A 330 -10.71 -2.72 16.44
C THR A 330 -11.58 -1.91 15.48
N LEU A 331 -11.79 -0.62 15.75
CA LEU A 331 -12.58 0.27 14.88
C LEU A 331 -11.95 0.40 13.48
N LYS A 332 -10.63 0.56 13.40
CA LYS A 332 -9.89 0.57 12.12
C LYS A 332 -10.14 -0.73 11.34
N THR A 333 -10.11 -1.87 12.02
CA THR A 333 -10.30 -3.18 11.41
C THR A 333 -11.74 -3.37 10.92
N MET A 334 -12.73 -2.98 11.72
CA MET A 334 -14.14 -3.01 11.31
C MET A 334 -14.39 -2.18 10.05
N GLN A 335 -13.73 -1.02 9.94
CA GLN A 335 -13.79 -0.18 8.75
C GLN A 335 -13.21 -0.91 7.51
N LYS A 336 -12.03 -1.53 7.65
CA LYS A 336 -11.42 -2.33 6.56
C LYS A 336 -12.32 -3.49 6.12
N MET A 337 -12.96 -4.15 7.07
CA MET A 337 -13.92 -5.25 6.82
C MET A 337 -15.25 -4.76 6.23
N LYS A 338 -15.48 -3.43 6.19
CA LYS A 338 -16.76 -2.80 5.84
C LYS A 338 -17.93 -3.37 6.65
N CYS A 339 -17.67 -3.79 7.89
CA CYS A 339 -18.67 -4.44 8.74
C CYS A 339 -19.27 -3.45 9.74
N ARG A 340 -20.58 -3.54 9.95
CA ARG A 340 -21.32 -2.76 10.93
C ARG A 340 -21.95 -3.70 11.95
N ASN A 341 -21.25 -3.91 13.07
CA ASN A 341 -21.80 -4.65 14.20
C ASN A 341 -22.27 -3.65 15.27
N SER A 342 -23.59 -3.52 15.44
CA SER A 342 -24.21 -2.54 16.34
C SER A 342 -23.84 -2.79 17.81
N HIS A 343 -23.74 -4.05 18.23
CA HIS A 343 -23.39 -4.42 19.60
C HIS A 343 -21.95 -4.05 19.93
N LEU A 344 -21.02 -4.38 19.03
CA LEU A 344 -19.61 -4.04 19.19
C LEU A 344 -19.41 -2.52 19.19
N LEU A 345 -20.06 -1.80 18.27
CA LEU A 345 -20.01 -0.33 18.24
C LEU A 345 -20.54 0.30 19.54
N LYS A 346 -21.64 -0.21 20.12
CA LYS A 346 -22.16 0.25 21.41
C LYS A 346 -21.17 0.03 22.55
N LYS A 347 -20.54 -1.15 22.62
CA LYS A 347 -19.49 -1.45 23.61
C LYS A 347 -18.27 -0.54 23.43
N MET A 348 -17.77 -0.38 22.20
CA MET A 348 -16.65 0.54 21.90
C MET A 348 -16.99 1.98 22.28
N ALA A 349 -18.19 2.47 21.98
CA ALA A 349 -18.64 3.80 22.35
C ALA A 349 -18.68 3.99 23.88
N SER A 350 -19.09 2.97 24.64
CA SER A 350 -19.11 3.03 26.11
C SER A 350 -17.71 3.12 26.73
N ILE A 351 -16.72 2.43 26.15
CA ILE A 351 -15.32 2.49 26.59
C ILE A 351 -14.71 3.84 26.24
N LEU A 352 -14.98 4.34 25.03
CA LEU A 352 -14.54 5.66 24.59
C LEU A 352 -15.09 6.76 25.48
N HIS A 353 -16.36 6.69 25.89
CA HIS A 353 -16.95 7.67 26.80
C HIS A 353 -16.15 7.81 28.12
N LYS A 354 -15.65 6.70 28.67
CA LYS A 354 -14.88 6.66 29.92
C LYS A 354 -13.43 7.16 29.78
N HIS A 355 -12.79 6.94 28.64
CA HIS A 355 -11.34 7.16 28.48
C HIS A 355 -10.96 8.12 27.34
N LEU A 356 -11.92 8.90 26.82
CA LEU A 356 -11.69 9.79 25.68
C LEU A 356 -10.60 10.84 25.93
N ASP A 357 -10.47 11.29 27.17
CA ASP A 357 -9.58 12.37 27.57
C ASP A 357 -8.09 11.95 27.52
N ASN A 358 -7.81 10.64 27.43
CA ASN A 358 -6.46 10.09 27.37
C ASN A 358 -5.86 10.03 25.95
N TYR A 359 -6.63 10.41 24.92
CA TYR A 359 -6.18 10.30 23.52
C TYR A 359 -5.51 11.58 23.03
N HIS A 360 -4.44 11.41 22.25
CA HIS A 360 -3.80 12.52 21.54
C HIS A 360 -4.62 12.97 20.33
N VAL A 361 -4.39 14.21 19.86
CA VAL A 361 -5.12 14.85 18.74
C VAL A 361 -5.26 13.95 17.51
N LEU A 362 -4.15 13.39 17.03
CA LEU A 362 -4.15 12.51 15.84
C LEU A 362 -4.97 11.23 16.05
N GLN A 363 -5.03 10.71 17.27
CA GLN A 363 -5.84 9.54 17.60
C GLN A 363 -7.32 9.91 17.64
N LEU A 364 -7.68 11.07 18.22
CA LEU A 364 -9.06 11.58 18.23
C LEU A 364 -9.59 11.84 16.81
N VAL A 365 -8.76 12.43 15.94
CA VAL A 365 -9.06 12.64 14.52
C VAL A 365 -9.38 11.30 13.84
N LYS A 366 -8.53 10.28 14.02
CA LYS A 366 -8.75 8.93 13.47
C LYS A 366 -10.00 8.25 14.03
N LEU A 367 -10.18 8.30 15.35
CA LEU A 367 -11.37 7.74 16.03
C LEU A 367 -12.66 8.32 15.47
N THR A 368 -12.72 9.65 15.38
CA THR A 368 -13.92 10.33 14.88
C THR A 368 -14.20 9.94 13.43
N GLN A 369 -13.17 9.90 12.59
CA GLN A 369 -13.30 9.45 11.20
C GLN A 369 -13.83 8.01 11.12
N TYR A 370 -13.32 7.08 11.95
CA TYR A 370 -13.80 5.70 11.98
C TYR A 370 -15.25 5.60 12.44
N LEU A 371 -15.63 6.30 13.50
CA LEU A 371 -17.00 6.29 14.05
C LEU A 371 -18.02 6.85 13.05
N VAL A 372 -17.70 7.94 12.34
CA VAL A 372 -18.56 8.52 11.31
C VAL A 372 -18.72 7.55 10.13
N LEU A 373 -17.62 6.97 9.63
CA LEU A 373 -17.67 6.04 8.50
C LEU A 373 -18.39 4.72 8.83
N LEU A 374 -18.28 4.25 10.08
CA LEU A 374 -19.02 3.10 10.59
C LEU A 374 -20.49 3.42 10.93
N ARG A 375 -20.90 4.69 10.84
CA ARG A 375 -22.25 5.19 11.16
C ARG A 375 -22.64 4.88 12.62
N CYS A 376 -21.77 5.20 13.56
CA CYS A 376 -22.08 5.07 14.98
C CYS A 376 -23.23 6.03 15.37
N HIS A 377 -24.24 5.51 16.07
CA HIS A 377 -25.40 6.29 16.53
C HIS A 377 -25.26 6.63 18.02
N ASN A 378 -24.35 7.54 18.37
CA ASN A 378 -24.17 8.04 19.74
C ASN A 378 -23.86 9.54 19.70
N LEU A 379 -24.90 10.36 19.86
CA LEU A 379 -24.80 11.83 19.78
C LEU A 379 -23.95 12.39 20.93
N GLU A 380 -24.12 11.88 22.15
CA GLU A 380 -23.34 12.31 23.32
C GLU A 380 -21.84 12.12 23.12
N LEU A 381 -21.43 11.01 22.51
CA LEU A 381 -20.02 10.74 22.21
C LEU A 381 -19.49 11.74 21.18
N PHE A 382 -20.28 12.05 20.15
CA PHE A 382 -19.91 13.06 19.16
C PHE A 382 -19.83 14.46 19.76
N ASP A 383 -20.70 14.81 20.71
CA ASP A 383 -20.63 16.09 21.42
C ASP A 383 -19.38 16.18 22.31
N LYS A 384 -19.03 15.10 23.03
CA LYS A 384 -17.78 15.04 23.80
C LYS A 384 -16.55 15.15 22.89
N LEU A 385 -16.53 14.41 21.78
CA LEU A 385 -15.48 14.50 20.75
C LEU A 385 -15.37 15.91 20.16
N LYS A 386 -16.50 16.54 19.84
CA LYS A 386 -16.56 17.91 19.33
C LYS A 386 -15.88 18.85 20.33
N LYS A 387 -16.27 18.82 21.61
CA LYS A 387 -15.68 19.67 22.66
C LYS A 387 -14.17 19.50 22.79
N LEU A 388 -13.67 18.26 22.81
CA LEU A 388 -12.23 17.99 22.88
C LEU A 388 -11.48 18.50 21.65
N LEU A 389 -11.99 18.22 20.45
CA LEU A 389 -11.40 18.69 19.19
C LEU A 389 -11.36 20.23 19.12
N PHE A 390 -12.39 20.92 19.61
CA PHE A 390 -12.39 22.38 19.73
C PHE A 390 -11.36 22.88 20.74
N GLY A 391 -11.20 22.19 21.88
CA GLY A 391 -10.14 22.49 22.84
C GLY A 391 -8.76 22.46 22.19
N PHE A 392 -8.47 21.39 21.44
CA PHE A 392 -7.21 21.25 20.70
C PHE A 392 -7.07 22.22 19.54
N LEU A 393 -8.17 22.60 18.85
CA LEU A 393 -8.14 23.61 17.81
C LEU A 393 -7.72 24.98 18.35
N LYS A 394 -8.16 25.33 19.57
CA LYS A 394 -7.79 26.57 20.24
C LYS A 394 -6.31 26.58 20.61
N SER A 395 -5.79 25.48 21.18
CA SER A 395 -4.41 25.39 21.66
C SER A 395 -3.38 25.06 20.57
N SER A 396 -3.78 24.41 19.48
CA SER A 396 -2.84 23.98 18.43
C SER A 396 -2.34 25.18 17.63
N VAL A 397 -1.06 25.08 17.27
CA VAL A 397 -0.33 25.99 16.38
C VAL A 397 0.19 25.27 15.14
N ILE A 398 0.00 23.95 15.06
CA ILE A 398 0.52 23.12 13.97
C ILE A 398 -0.51 23.11 12.83
N PRO A 399 -0.18 23.61 11.62
CA PRO A 399 -1.14 23.70 10.51
C PRO A 399 -1.77 22.35 10.12
N GLY A 400 -0.99 21.27 10.18
CA GLY A 400 -1.48 19.92 9.87
C GLY A 400 -2.54 19.41 10.85
N ASP A 401 -2.33 19.64 12.15
CA ASP A 401 -3.32 19.27 13.18
C ASP A 401 -4.60 20.08 13.02
N ILE A 402 -4.46 21.39 12.80
CA ILE A 402 -5.60 22.31 12.59
C ILE A 402 -6.42 21.86 11.37
N ALA A 403 -5.77 21.62 10.22
CA ALA A 403 -6.45 21.15 9.02
C ALA A 403 -7.14 19.78 9.23
N ALA A 404 -6.50 18.86 9.94
CA ALA A 404 -7.08 17.55 10.26
C ALA A 404 -8.30 17.66 11.19
N ILE A 405 -8.23 18.52 12.22
CA ILE A 405 -9.35 18.80 13.13
C ILE A 405 -10.52 19.41 12.37
N ILE A 406 -10.27 20.45 11.56
CA ILE A 406 -11.30 21.14 10.76
C ILE A 406 -12.04 20.15 9.85
N ARG A 407 -11.29 19.31 9.13
CA ARG A 407 -11.87 18.27 8.26
C ARG A 407 -12.78 17.31 9.02
N VAL A 408 -12.36 16.88 10.22
CA VAL A 408 -13.12 15.94 11.03
C VAL A 408 -14.33 16.60 11.71
N LEU A 409 -14.23 17.87 12.14
CA LEU A 409 -15.36 18.63 12.65
C LEU A 409 -16.46 18.75 11.60
N ALA A 410 -16.11 18.98 10.33
CA ALA A 410 -17.07 18.96 9.22
C ALA A 410 -17.69 17.57 8.95
N MET A 411 -17.08 16.49 9.45
CA MET A 411 -17.64 15.13 9.35
C MET A 411 -18.72 14.83 10.40
N LEU A 412 -18.73 15.56 11.52
CA LEU A 412 -19.66 15.32 12.62
C LEU A 412 -21.10 15.77 12.28
N PRO A 413 -22.12 15.06 12.78
CA PRO A 413 -23.50 15.53 12.69
C PRO A 413 -23.65 16.85 13.46
N SER A 414 -24.36 17.84 12.89
CA SER A 414 -24.66 19.15 13.52
C SER A 414 -23.46 20.06 13.87
N SER A 415 -22.44 20.13 12.99
CA SER A 415 -21.37 21.13 13.13
C SER A 415 -21.84 22.50 12.61
N GLN A 416 -22.26 23.40 13.51
CA GLN A 416 -22.30 24.83 13.19
C GLN A 416 -20.86 25.32 12.93
N VAL A 417 -20.69 26.17 11.92
CA VAL A 417 -19.39 26.81 11.65
C VAL A 417 -19.20 27.93 12.67
N GLU A 418 -18.40 27.64 13.70
CA GLU A 418 -18.03 28.64 14.71
C GLU A 418 -16.94 29.57 14.15
N GLU A 419 -17.01 30.87 14.48
CA GLU A 419 -16.07 31.88 14.00
C GLU A 419 -14.59 31.54 14.33
N ILE A 420 -14.37 30.85 15.45
CA ILE A 420 -13.06 30.37 15.89
C ILE A 420 -12.41 29.46 14.83
N ILE A 421 -13.21 28.63 14.14
CA ILE A 421 -12.72 27.76 13.07
C ILE A 421 -12.20 28.60 11.91
N ILE A 422 -12.98 29.60 11.49
CA ILE A 422 -12.64 30.48 10.36
C ILE A 422 -11.38 31.29 10.69
N ASN A 423 -11.32 31.85 11.90
CA ASN A 423 -10.17 32.65 12.37
C ASN A 423 -8.89 31.81 12.44
N LYS A 424 -8.96 30.59 13.00
CA LYS A 424 -7.81 29.66 13.04
C LYS A 424 -7.40 29.19 11.65
N ALA A 425 -8.35 28.83 10.79
CA ALA A 425 -8.07 28.44 9.41
C ALA A 425 -7.34 29.56 8.67
N THR A 426 -7.88 30.79 8.71
CA THR A 426 -7.32 31.97 8.06
C THR A 426 -5.88 32.23 8.51
N ALA A 427 -5.59 32.09 9.81
CA ALA A 427 -4.25 32.32 10.36
C ALA A 427 -3.20 31.32 9.85
N VAL A 428 -3.58 30.07 9.55
CA VAL A 428 -2.63 29.02 9.14
C VAL A 428 -2.54 28.80 7.63
N LEU A 429 -3.48 29.32 6.83
CA LEU A 429 -3.50 29.12 5.37
C LEU A 429 -2.13 29.38 4.69
N PRO A 430 -1.40 30.48 4.97
CA PRO A 430 -0.14 30.76 4.28
C PRO A 430 0.98 29.74 4.57
N GLN A 431 0.87 29.00 5.68
CA GLN A 431 1.85 27.99 6.12
C GLN A 431 1.44 26.57 5.72
N CYS A 432 0.26 26.40 5.13
CA CYS A 432 -0.29 25.09 4.78
C CYS A 432 0.35 24.52 3.51
N ARG A 433 0.67 23.23 3.55
CA ARG A 433 0.97 22.42 2.35
C ARG A 433 -0.32 22.13 1.59
N LEU A 434 -0.23 21.73 0.33
CA LEU A 434 -1.41 21.41 -0.50
C LEU A 434 -2.36 20.39 0.15
N PRO A 435 -1.91 19.32 0.85
CA PRO A 435 -2.82 18.40 1.53
C PRO A 435 -3.62 19.04 2.66
N HIS A 436 -3.03 20.00 3.38
CA HIS A 436 -3.69 20.72 4.46
C HIS A 436 -4.74 21.68 3.88
N LEU A 437 -4.41 22.40 2.80
CA LEU A 437 -5.36 23.24 2.06
C LEU A 437 -6.54 22.40 1.56
N ASN A 438 -6.28 21.23 0.98
CA ASN A 438 -7.32 20.32 0.50
C ASN A 438 -8.26 19.85 1.63
N CYS A 439 -7.72 19.56 2.83
CA CYS A 439 -8.52 19.19 3.99
C CYS A 439 -9.48 20.32 4.42
N ILE A 440 -8.99 21.57 4.43
CA ILE A 440 -9.80 22.75 4.78
C ILE A 440 -10.84 23.02 3.68
N ALA A 441 -10.45 22.96 2.41
CA ALA A 441 -11.36 23.14 1.28
C ALA A 441 -12.52 22.13 1.31
N THR A 442 -12.20 20.85 1.54
CA THR A 442 -13.21 19.79 1.68
C THR A 442 -14.21 20.08 2.80
N ALA A 443 -13.74 20.62 3.92
CA ALA A 443 -14.60 20.99 5.05
C ALA A 443 -15.53 22.16 4.69
N LEU A 444 -14.97 23.19 4.05
CA LEU A 444 -15.70 24.40 3.65
C LEU A 444 -16.78 24.11 2.59
N VAL A 445 -16.46 23.32 1.57
CA VAL A 445 -17.44 22.88 0.55
C VAL A 445 -18.59 22.14 1.21
N LYS A 446 -18.27 21.24 2.15
CA LYS A 446 -19.29 20.49 2.88
C LYS A 446 -20.19 21.40 3.72
N TRP A 447 -19.65 22.38 4.43
CA TRP A 447 -20.46 23.33 5.20
C TRP A 447 -21.33 24.22 4.31
N ASN A 448 -20.82 24.67 3.17
CA ASN A 448 -21.58 25.49 2.23
C ASN A 448 -22.83 24.76 1.70
N HIS A 449 -22.75 23.44 1.47
CA HIS A 449 -23.91 22.64 1.07
C HIS A 449 -24.99 22.51 2.18
N TYR A 450 -24.61 22.56 3.46
CA TYR A 450 -25.58 22.54 4.57
C TYR A 450 -26.21 23.92 4.83
N ASP A 451 -25.47 25.00 4.61
CA ASP A 451 -25.90 26.37 4.90
C ASP A 451 -26.93 26.92 3.90
N GLN A 452 -27.05 26.34 2.70
CA GLN A 452 -28.08 26.69 1.70
C GLN A 452 -29.53 26.60 2.21
N LEU A 453 -29.75 25.95 3.36
CA LEU A 453 -31.08 25.78 3.95
C LEU A 453 -31.43 26.81 5.05
N HIS A 454 -30.48 27.50 5.71
CA HIS A 454 -30.84 28.32 6.89
C HIS A 454 -29.99 29.55 7.28
N TRP A 455 -28.80 29.86 6.71
CA TRP A 455 -27.91 30.90 7.31
C TRP A 455 -27.14 31.78 6.30
N GLN A 456 -27.49 33.08 6.20
CA GLN A 456 -26.90 34.00 5.20
C GLN A 456 -25.52 34.61 5.60
N ASN A 457 -25.25 34.85 6.88
CA ASN A 457 -24.03 35.59 7.30
C ASN A 457 -22.74 34.72 7.35
N THR A 458 -22.85 33.41 7.61
CA THR A 458 -21.70 32.49 7.63
C THR A 458 -21.20 32.12 6.23
N SER A 459 -22.09 32.19 5.24
CA SER A 459 -21.78 31.91 3.83
C SER A 459 -20.76 32.90 3.24
N GLU A 460 -20.89 34.19 3.55
CA GLU A 460 -19.96 35.22 3.04
C GLU A 460 -18.53 35.06 3.61
N LEU A 461 -18.40 34.74 4.90
CA LEU A 461 -17.11 34.49 5.53
C LEU A 461 -16.44 33.22 4.98
N CYS A 462 -17.22 32.15 4.74
CA CYS A 462 -16.72 30.94 4.13
C CYS A 462 -16.27 31.18 2.68
N ALA A 463 -17.00 31.98 1.90
CA ALA A 463 -16.62 32.36 0.54
C ALA A 463 -15.30 33.16 0.51
N LYS A 464 -15.15 34.15 1.39
CA LYS A 464 -13.89 34.92 1.53
C LYS A 464 -12.72 34.02 1.93
N LEU A 465 -12.95 33.04 2.82
CA LEU A 465 -11.93 32.09 3.22
C LEU A 465 -11.55 31.14 2.07
N LEU A 466 -12.51 30.66 1.29
CA LEU A 466 -12.26 29.85 0.09
C LEU A 466 -11.43 30.61 -0.95
N GLN A 467 -11.71 31.90 -1.17
CA GLN A 467 -10.91 32.72 -2.08
C GLN A 467 -9.45 32.82 -1.61
N LYS A 468 -9.22 33.16 -0.34
CA LYS A 468 -7.86 33.20 0.24
C LYS A 468 -7.15 31.83 0.17
N LEU A 469 -7.90 30.75 0.37
CA LEU A 469 -7.39 29.39 0.28
C LEU A 469 -6.92 29.09 -1.15
N ASN A 470 -7.72 29.47 -2.15
CA ASN A 470 -7.36 29.32 -3.57
C ASN A 470 -6.09 30.12 -3.89
N ASP A 471 -6.01 31.38 -3.46
CA ASP A 471 -4.83 32.23 -3.65
C ASP A 471 -3.57 31.59 -3.04
N CYS A 472 -3.68 31.02 -1.83
CA CYS A 472 -2.57 30.30 -1.19
C CYS A 472 -2.16 29.06 -1.99
N GLY A 473 -3.14 28.31 -2.53
CA GLY A 473 -2.90 27.17 -3.41
C GLY A 473 -2.13 27.54 -4.67
N PHE A 474 -2.58 28.58 -5.38
CA PHE A 474 -1.90 29.10 -6.57
C PHE A 474 -0.49 29.58 -6.26
N GLN A 475 -0.31 30.39 -5.21
CA GLN A 475 1.01 30.88 -4.81
C GLN A 475 1.97 29.73 -4.46
N ARG A 476 1.48 28.66 -3.82
CA ARG A 476 2.28 27.49 -3.46
C ARG A 476 2.78 26.74 -4.70
N LEU A 477 1.92 26.59 -5.72
CA LEU A 477 2.26 25.96 -7.00
C LEU A 477 3.25 26.82 -7.80
N GLN A 478 2.98 28.11 -7.92
CA GLN A 478 3.85 29.06 -8.63
C GLN A 478 5.26 29.14 -8.01
N LYS A 479 5.37 29.07 -6.68
CA LYS A 479 6.66 29.05 -5.96
C LYS A 479 7.34 27.69 -5.93
N ALA A 480 6.69 26.61 -6.37
CA ALA A 480 7.29 25.28 -6.36
C ALA A 480 8.49 25.24 -7.33
N ASN A 481 9.62 24.70 -6.86
CA ASN A 481 10.86 24.59 -7.63
C ASN A 481 11.50 23.20 -7.56
N ASN A 482 10.90 22.27 -6.81
CA ASN A 482 11.36 20.90 -6.65
C ASN A 482 10.19 19.95 -6.93
N LEU A 483 10.33 19.11 -7.96
CA LEU A 483 9.29 18.20 -8.41
C LEU A 483 8.99 17.10 -7.38
N ASP A 484 10.01 16.54 -6.72
CA ASP A 484 9.83 15.43 -5.76
C ASP A 484 8.98 15.85 -4.56
N LEU A 485 9.26 17.02 -3.99
CA LEU A 485 8.48 17.60 -2.89
C LEU A 485 7.04 17.92 -3.32
N LEU A 486 6.86 18.37 -4.57
CA LEU A 486 5.53 18.66 -5.12
C LEU A 486 4.72 17.36 -5.29
N LEU A 487 5.32 16.31 -5.85
CA LEU A 487 4.67 15.00 -6.03
C LEU A 487 4.30 14.34 -4.69
N GLU A 488 5.15 14.49 -3.66
CA GLU A 488 4.83 14.06 -2.29
C GLU A 488 3.55 14.73 -1.78
N GLU A 489 3.42 16.05 -1.98
CA GLU A 489 2.20 16.78 -1.60
C GLU A 489 0.99 16.34 -2.44
N LEU A 490 1.12 16.24 -3.76
CA LEU A 490 0.02 15.90 -4.69
C LEU A 490 -0.54 14.48 -4.48
N THR A 491 0.25 13.57 -3.92
CA THR A 491 -0.19 12.22 -3.56
C THR A 491 -1.45 12.25 -2.68
N TYR A 492 -1.52 13.21 -1.75
CA TYR A 492 -2.60 13.32 -0.74
C TYR A 492 -3.73 14.29 -1.10
N VAL A 493 -3.64 14.98 -2.25
CA VAL A 493 -4.63 15.97 -2.68
C VAL A 493 -5.70 15.31 -3.54
N ASN A 494 -6.98 15.42 -3.17
CA ASN A 494 -8.10 14.75 -3.83
C ASN A 494 -9.40 15.55 -3.69
N GLY A 495 -10.28 15.42 -4.67
CA GLY A 495 -11.65 15.95 -4.62
C GLY A 495 -11.86 17.16 -5.51
N GLU A 496 -13.10 17.67 -5.50
CA GLU A 496 -13.59 18.70 -6.42
C GLU A 496 -12.73 19.97 -6.38
N TRP A 497 -12.31 20.43 -5.20
CA TRP A 497 -11.46 21.62 -5.09
C TRP A 497 -10.17 21.53 -5.92
N PHE A 498 -9.47 20.40 -5.87
CA PHE A 498 -8.26 20.25 -6.68
C PHE A 498 -8.60 20.18 -8.17
N GLU A 499 -9.60 19.38 -8.52
CA GLU A 499 -9.99 19.13 -9.91
C GLU A 499 -10.48 20.39 -10.62
N GLU A 500 -11.22 21.25 -9.93
CA GLU A 500 -11.85 22.45 -10.51
C GLU A 500 -11.00 23.71 -10.37
N VAL A 501 -10.17 23.83 -9.32
CA VAL A 501 -9.45 25.08 -9.02
C VAL A 501 -7.97 25.00 -9.35
N LEU A 502 -7.28 23.95 -8.92
CA LEU A 502 -5.81 23.90 -8.96
C LEU A 502 -5.23 23.08 -10.10
N CYS A 503 -6.04 22.28 -10.78
CA CYS A 503 -5.50 21.27 -11.69
C CYS A 503 -4.70 21.88 -12.85
N GLU A 504 -5.23 22.92 -13.50
CA GLU A 504 -4.55 23.60 -14.61
C GLU A 504 -3.20 24.20 -14.19
N GLU A 505 -3.16 24.97 -13.10
CA GLU A 505 -1.93 25.55 -12.56
C GLU A 505 -0.93 24.46 -12.12
N THR A 506 -1.44 23.34 -11.60
CA THR A 506 -0.60 22.19 -11.23
C THR A 506 0.05 21.58 -12.47
N MET A 507 -0.70 21.41 -13.57
CA MET A 507 -0.14 20.91 -14.83
C MET A 507 0.89 21.88 -15.41
N ALA A 508 0.61 23.19 -15.41
CA ALA A 508 1.56 24.21 -15.86
C ALA A 508 2.84 24.22 -15.01
N THR A 509 2.71 24.07 -13.70
CA THR A 509 3.86 23.93 -12.77
C THR A 509 4.67 22.66 -13.07
N CYS A 510 4.00 21.52 -13.31
CA CYS A 510 4.67 20.28 -13.69
C CYS A 510 5.42 20.43 -15.03
N GLN A 511 4.82 21.10 -16.02
CA GLN A 511 5.48 21.41 -17.29
C GLN A 511 6.72 22.29 -17.09
N ARG A 512 6.65 23.32 -16.23
CA ARG A 512 7.81 24.15 -15.89
C ARG A 512 8.94 23.35 -15.24
N LEU A 513 8.63 22.25 -14.55
CA LEU A 513 9.60 21.37 -13.88
C LEU A 513 9.92 20.10 -14.69
N THR A 514 9.60 20.04 -15.99
CA THR A 514 9.80 18.87 -16.85
C THR A 514 11.24 18.34 -16.83
N ASP A 515 12.22 19.23 -16.74
CA ASP A 515 13.64 18.84 -16.73
C ASP A 515 14.05 18.06 -15.47
N GLN A 516 13.28 18.18 -14.38
CA GLN A 516 13.51 17.47 -13.12
C GLN A 516 12.91 16.05 -13.11
N ILE A 517 12.28 15.61 -14.21
CA ILE A 517 11.79 14.24 -14.32
C ILE A 517 13.00 13.31 -14.48
N THR A 518 13.13 12.36 -13.54
CA THR A 518 14.21 11.38 -13.46
C THR A 518 13.64 9.99 -13.25
N TRP A 519 14.48 8.95 -13.37
CA TRP A 519 14.07 7.57 -13.10
C TRP A 519 13.56 7.36 -11.67
N ALA A 520 13.96 8.20 -10.70
CA ALA A 520 13.54 8.08 -9.31
C ALA A 520 12.12 8.61 -9.03
N ASN A 521 11.63 9.55 -9.85
CA ASN A 521 10.32 10.18 -9.65
C ASN A 521 9.31 9.89 -10.76
N VAL A 522 9.69 9.11 -11.78
CA VAL A 522 8.82 8.70 -12.88
C VAL A 522 7.58 7.95 -12.39
N LEU A 523 7.70 7.09 -11.38
CA LEU A 523 6.59 6.34 -10.81
C LEU A 523 5.57 7.24 -10.07
N PRO A 524 5.95 8.03 -9.04
CA PRO A 524 4.99 8.90 -8.37
C PRO A 524 4.37 9.91 -9.34
N PHE A 525 5.12 10.35 -10.36
CA PHE A 525 4.56 11.23 -11.38
C PHE A 525 3.55 10.53 -12.28
N SER A 526 3.83 9.28 -12.69
CA SER A 526 2.88 8.46 -13.46
C SER A 526 1.58 8.25 -12.68
N PHE A 527 1.66 7.94 -11.38
CA PHE A 527 0.49 7.82 -10.51
C PHE A 527 -0.32 9.11 -10.45
N PHE A 528 0.35 10.26 -10.37
CA PHE A 528 -0.32 11.55 -10.39
C PHE A 528 -1.11 11.76 -11.70
N LEU A 529 -0.51 11.52 -12.86
CA LEU A 529 -1.20 11.69 -14.16
C LEU A 529 -2.35 10.70 -14.37
N ILE A 530 -2.20 9.44 -13.92
CA ILE A 530 -3.28 8.44 -13.92
C ILE A 530 -4.47 8.95 -13.10
N LYS A 531 -4.18 9.49 -11.91
CA LYS A 531 -5.16 9.97 -10.94
C LYS A 531 -5.90 11.20 -11.44
N THR A 532 -5.20 12.16 -12.03
CA THR A 532 -5.83 13.37 -12.55
C THR A 532 -6.60 13.09 -13.84
N ASN A 533 -6.17 12.10 -14.64
CA ASN A 533 -6.70 11.81 -15.97
C ASN A 533 -6.43 12.94 -16.98
N HIS A 534 -5.34 13.69 -16.76
CA HIS A 534 -4.85 14.76 -17.64
C HIS A 534 -3.87 14.17 -18.68
N ARG A 535 -4.03 14.59 -19.94
CA ARG A 535 -3.17 14.15 -21.05
C ARG A 535 -2.28 15.32 -21.46
N CYS A 536 -1.01 15.27 -21.06
CA CYS A 536 -0.01 16.27 -21.42
C CYS A 536 1.12 15.63 -22.22
N ALA A 537 1.15 15.87 -23.53
CA ALA A 537 2.11 15.24 -24.44
C ALA A 537 3.56 15.44 -24.00
N SER A 538 3.99 16.68 -23.71
CA SER A 538 5.36 16.97 -23.30
C SER A 538 5.81 16.22 -22.04
N LEU A 539 4.92 16.03 -21.08
CA LEU A 539 5.20 15.28 -19.85
C LEU A 539 5.25 13.78 -20.11
N LEU A 540 4.33 13.26 -20.92
CA LEU A 540 4.29 11.84 -21.32
C LEU A 540 5.52 11.47 -22.16
N ASP A 541 5.94 12.32 -23.08
CA ASP A 541 7.14 12.13 -23.91
C ASP A 541 8.42 12.15 -23.07
N ARG A 542 8.48 13.02 -22.06
CA ARG A 542 9.61 13.02 -21.13
C ARG A 542 9.62 11.77 -20.25
N ILE A 543 8.46 11.31 -19.78
CA ILE A 543 8.34 10.06 -19.01
C ILE A 543 8.79 8.86 -19.83
N SER A 544 8.34 8.73 -21.09
CA SER A 544 8.74 7.61 -21.96
C SER A 544 10.24 7.63 -22.22
N SER A 545 10.81 8.78 -22.57
CA SER A 545 12.25 8.95 -22.82
C SER A 545 13.11 8.58 -21.61
N VAL A 546 12.78 9.10 -20.41
CA VAL A 546 13.51 8.80 -19.17
C VAL A 546 13.41 7.32 -18.80
N THR A 547 12.25 6.70 -19.05
CA THR A 547 12.02 5.28 -18.78
C THR A 547 12.90 4.40 -19.65
N VAL A 548 12.96 4.63 -20.97
CA VAL A 548 13.83 3.86 -21.88
C VAL A 548 15.30 4.02 -21.51
N GLN A 549 15.75 5.25 -21.27
CA GLN A 549 17.15 5.55 -20.93
C GLN A 549 17.64 4.91 -19.62
N ASN A 550 16.73 4.58 -18.70
CA ASN A 550 17.07 4.07 -17.37
C ASN A 550 16.32 2.77 -17.04
N ILE A 551 15.91 2.00 -18.05
CA ILE A 551 15.03 0.84 -17.88
C ILE A 551 15.59 -0.20 -16.90
N ASP A 552 16.92 -0.36 -16.84
CA ASP A 552 17.59 -1.29 -15.93
C ASP A 552 17.55 -0.85 -14.47
N LYS A 553 17.42 0.45 -14.21
CA LYS A 553 17.34 1.03 -12.86
C LYS A 553 15.91 1.03 -12.31
N ILE A 554 14.91 0.93 -13.18
CA ILE A 554 13.50 0.95 -12.80
C ILE A 554 13.05 -0.47 -12.48
N HIS A 555 12.42 -0.65 -11.31
CA HIS A 555 11.93 -1.95 -10.90
C HIS A 555 10.79 -2.42 -11.83
N PRO A 556 10.72 -3.72 -12.23
CA PRO A 556 9.69 -4.21 -13.16
C PRO A 556 8.25 -3.84 -12.73
N PHE A 557 7.96 -3.89 -11.43
CA PHE A 557 6.64 -3.51 -10.90
C PHE A 557 6.27 -2.04 -11.19
N GLU A 558 7.27 -1.15 -11.28
CA GLU A 558 7.06 0.26 -11.60
C GLU A 558 6.80 0.46 -13.10
N ILE A 559 7.51 -0.28 -13.95
CA ILE A 559 7.31 -0.29 -15.41
C ILE A 559 5.85 -0.64 -15.75
N TYR A 560 5.24 -1.57 -15.01
CA TYR A 560 3.81 -1.88 -15.16
C TYR A 560 2.92 -0.64 -14.97
N PHE A 561 3.17 0.21 -13.97
CA PHE A 561 2.39 1.43 -13.76
C PHE A 561 2.65 2.50 -14.81
N ILE A 562 3.87 2.58 -15.32
CA ILE A 562 4.20 3.45 -16.44
C ILE A 562 3.42 3.00 -17.68
N LEU A 563 3.45 1.73 -18.05
CA LEU A 563 2.65 1.20 -19.17
C LEU A 563 1.14 1.40 -18.95
N TYR A 564 0.66 1.28 -17.71
CA TYR A 564 -0.73 1.55 -17.37
C TYR A 564 -1.14 2.99 -17.67
N LEU A 565 -0.27 3.98 -17.42
CA LEU A 565 -0.51 5.38 -17.78
C LEU A 565 -0.77 5.53 -19.29
N PHE A 566 0.15 5.05 -20.12
CA PHE A 566 0.05 5.16 -21.60
C PHE A 566 -1.17 4.41 -22.13
N SER A 567 -1.44 3.22 -21.60
CA SER A 567 -2.60 2.41 -21.99
C SER A 567 -3.92 3.07 -21.63
N VAL A 568 -4.06 3.64 -20.43
CA VAL A 568 -5.30 4.29 -19.98
C VAL A 568 -5.57 5.58 -20.73
N LEU A 569 -4.53 6.40 -20.94
CA LEU A 569 -4.64 7.67 -21.66
C LEU A 569 -4.64 7.50 -23.18
N ASN A 570 -4.47 6.27 -23.68
CA ASN A 570 -4.40 5.94 -25.11
C ASN A 570 -3.38 6.83 -25.84
N TYR A 571 -2.19 6.95 -25.28
CA TYR A 571 -1.13 7.84 -25.78
C TYR A 571 0.02 7.01 -26.34
N ASP A 572 0.38 7.28 -27.59
CA ASP A 572 1.56 6.74 -28.24
C ASP A 572 2.66 7.82 -28.24
N PRO A 573 3.79 7.61 -27.53
CA PRO A 573 4.90 8.54 -27.58
C PRO A 573 5.61 8.51 -28.94
N PRO A 574 6.43 9.53 -29.28
CA PRO A 574 7.13 9.62 -30.56
C PRO A 574 7.94 8.37 -30.96
N ALA A 575 8.50 7.65 -29.98
CA ALA A 575 9.18 6.36 -30.17
C ALA A 575 8.38 5.23 -29.49
N ASN A 576 7.10 5.07 -29.85
CA ASN A 576 6.18 4.12 -29.20
C ASN A 576 6.65 2.66 -29.28
N GLU A 577 7.08 2.19 -30.45
CA GLU A 577 7.50 0.81 -30.67
C GLU A 577 8.70 0.48 -29.77
N GLU A 578 9.76 1.28 -29.81
CA GLU A 578 10.94 1.14 -28.95
C GLU A 578 10.57 1.18 -27.46
N PHE A 579 9.70 2.12 -27.06
CA PHE A 579 9.28 2.26 -25.67
C PHE A 579 8.53 1.01 -25.17
N PHE A 580 7.50 0.56 -25.89
CA PHE A 580 6.71 -0.59 -25.49
C PHE A 580 7.52 -1.89 -25.58
N GLU A 581 8.32 -2.09 -26.62
CA GLU A 581 9.15 -3.29 -26.80
C GLU A 581 10.14 -3.45 -25.64
N ASN A 582 10.92 -2.41 -25.32
CA ASN A 582 11.87 -2.44 -24.21
C ASN A 582 11.17 -2.72 -22.87
N CYS A 583 10.05 -2.03 -22.61
CA CYS A 583 9.28 -2.24 -21.37
C CYS A 583 8.72 -3.67 -21.27
N ILE A 584 8.13 -4.18 -22.35
CA ILE A 584 7.57 -5.53 -22.40
C ILE A 584 8.68 -6.57 -22.23
N GLN A 585 9.81 -6.42 -22.93
CA GLN A 585 10.93 -7.36 -22.81
C GLN A 585 11.47 -7.41 -21.38
N ARG A 586 11.63 -6.25 -20.73
CA ARG A 586 12.04 -6.17 -19.32
C ARG A 586 11.05 -6.85 -18.39
N LEU A 587 9.74 -6.67 -18.60
CA LEU A 587 8.69 -7.29 -17.81
C LEU A 587 8.64 -8.82 -17.99
N ILE A 588 8.69 -9.30 -19.24
CA ILE A 588 8.66 -10.73 -19.56
C ILE A 588 9.88 -11.46 -18.99
N SER A 589 11.04 -10.82 -18.96
CA SER A 589 12.26 -11.39 -18.36
C SER A 589 12.18 -11.50 -16.83
N ASN A 590 11.24 -10.80 -16.18
CA ASN A 590 11.13 -10.68 -14.72
C ASN A 590 9.72 -11.03 -14.20
N LEU A 591 8.98 -11.92 -14.87
CA LEU A 591 7.61 -12.29 -14.46
C LEU A 591 7.53 -12.86 -13.04
N SER A 592 8.63 -13.43 -12.51
CA SER A 592 8.71 -13.95 -11.15
C SER A 592 8.58 -12.90 -10.05
N CYS A 593 8.74 -11.60 -10.37
CA CYS A 593 8.51 -10.49 -9.43
C CYS A 593 7.02 -10.21 -9.20
N PHE A 594 6.13 -10.73 -10.07
CA PHE A 594 4.72 -10.43 -10.01
C PHE A 594 3.92 -11.57 -9.38
N GLU A 595 2.96 -11.20 -8.53
CA GLU A 595 1.92 -12.15 -8.11
C GLU A 595 0.94 -12.44 -9.25
N THR A 596 0.26 -13.59 -9.16
CA THR A 596 -0.68 -14.07 -10.18
C THR A 596 -1.73 -13.03 -10.56
N HIS A 597 -2.32 -12.34 -9.58
CA HIS A 597 -3.32 -11.31 -9.88
C HIS A 597 -2.72 -10.06 -10.55
N HIS A 598 -1.46 -9.70 -10.27
CA HIS A 598 -0.78 -8.60 -10.94
C HIS A 598 -0.50 -8.92 -12.41
N LEU A 599 -0.16 -10.18 -12.73
CA LEU A 599 0.03 -10.63 -14.11
C LEU A 599 -1.25 -10.52 -14.95
N VAL A 600 -2.42 -10.79 -14.37
CA VAL A 600 -3.71 -10.54 -15.03
C VAL A 600 -3.93 -9.06 -15.31
N LEU A 601 -3.60 -8.20 -14.34
CA LEU A 601 -3.70 -6.74 -14.53
C LEU A 601 -2.75 -6.28 -15.63
N LEU A 602 -1.49 -6.74 -15.63
CA LEU A 602 -0.52 -6.45 -16.68
C LEU A 602 -1.01 -6.90 -18.06
N GLY A 603 -1.50 -8.14 -18.18
CA GLY A 603 -2.05 -8.65 -19.44
C GLY A 603 -3.20 -7.78 -19.96
N HIS A 604 -4.11 -7.36 -19.08
CA HIS A 604 -5.20 -6.44 -19.43
C HIS A 604 -4.67 -5.07 -19.89
N VAL A 605 -3.69 -4.50 -19.19
CA VAL A 605 -3.07 -3.23 -19.57
C VAL A 605 -2.44 -3.30 -20.96
N LEU A 606 -1.68 -4.35 -21.24
CA LEU A 606 -1.07 -4.56 -22.55
C LEU A 606 -2.12 -4.76 -23.64
N ALA A 607 -3.19 -5.52 -23.38
CA ALA A 607 -4.29 -5.71 -24.32
C ALA A 607 -5.01 -4.39 -24.66
N VAL A 608 -5.20 -3.51 -23.68
CA VAL A 608 -5.74 -2.15 -23.93
C VAL A 608 -4.83 -1.38 -24.90
N ALA A 609 -3.51 -1.46 -24.72
CA ALA A 609 -2.54 -0.89 -25.65
C ALA A 609 -2.35 -1.67 -26.98
N GLY A 610 -2.98 -2.85 -27.13
CA GLY A 610 -2.88 -3.67 -28.35
C GLY A 610 -1.69 -4.64 -28.39
N TYR A 611 -1.04 -4.91 -27.25
CA TYR A 611 0.10 -5.83 -27.15
C TYR A 611 -0.29 -7.14 -26.47
N PHE A 612 0.10 -8.28 -27.06
CA PHE A 612 -0.25 -9.62 -26.56
C PHE A 612 0.97 -10.56 -26.49
N PRO A 613 1.89 -10.37 -25.52
CA PRO A 613 3.09 -11.21 -25.41
C PRO A 613 2.72 -12.70 -25.24
N PRO A 614 3.13 -13.60 -26.16
CA PRO A 614 2.68 -15.00 -26.15
C PRO A 614 2.98 -15.74 -24.85
N VAL A 615 4.14 -15.46 -24.24
CA VAL A 615 4.57 -16.07 -22.97
C VAL A 615 3.59 -15.72 -21.84
N LEU A 616 3.17 -14.45 -21.75
CA LEU A 616 2.27 -13.97 -20.72
C LEU A 616 0.85 -14.51 -20.92
N ILE A 617 0.33 -14.47 -22.15
CA ILE A 617 -1.03 -14.92 -22.46
C ILE A 617 -1.17 -16.43 -22.18
N LYS A 618 -0.25 -17.25 -22.69
CA LYS A 618 -0.26 -18.71 -22.43
C LYS A 618 -0.12 -19.04 -20.95
N MET A 619 0.63 -18.24 -20.20
CA MET A 619 0.76 -18.40 -18.74
C MET A 619 -0.55 -18.09 -18.03
N ILE A 620 -1.19 -16.95 -18.32
CA ILE A 620 -2.42 -16.50 -17.63
C ILE A 620 -3.58 -17.48 -17.84
N PHE A 621 -3.75 -17.98 -19.05
CA PHE A 621 -4.86 -18.88 -19.40
C PHE A 621 -4.57 -20.36 -19.16
N ASN A 622 -3.46 -20.67 -18.48
CA ASN A 622 -3.18 -22.02 -18.01
C ASN A 622 -4.06 -22.39 -16.79
N VAL A 623 -4.57 -23.62 -16.73
CA VAL A 623 -5.41 -24.10 -15.62
C VAL A 623 -4.73 -23.93 -14.26
N SER A 624 -3.45 -24.27 -14.14
CA SER A 624 -2.70 -24.14 -12.88
C SER A 624 -2.53 -22.68 -12.44
N PHE A 625 -2.43 -21.75 -13.38
CA PHE A 625 -2.40 -20.32 -13.10
C PHE A 625 -3.76 -19.85 -12.58
N LEU A 626 -4.85 -20.23 -13.26
CA LEU A 626 -6.21 -19.84 -12.86
C LEU A 626 -6.58 -20.40 -11.48
N SER A 627 -6.17 -21.63 -11.14
CA SER A 627 -6.36 -22.18 -9.79
C SER A 627 -5.59 -21.39 -8.71
N LYS A 628 -4.34 -20.98 -9.00
CA LYS A 628 -3.56 -20.11 -8.10
C LYS A 628 -4.21 -18.73 -7.96
N LEU A 629 -4.74 -18.19 -9.05
CA LEU A 629 -5.44 -16.91 -9.05
C LEU A 629 -6.69 -16.97 -8.15
N ASP A 630 -7.48 -18.03 -8.26
CA ASP A 630 -8.68 -18.22 -7.43
C ASP A 630 -8.34 -18.25 -5.93
N ALA A 631 -7.25 -18.91 -5.55
CA ALA A 631 -6.75 -18.88 -4.18
C ALA A 631 -6.40 -17.43 -3.75
N GLN A 632 -5.61 -16.70 -4.54
CA GLN A 632 -5.26 -15.30 -4.21
C GLN A 632 -6.52 -14.41 -4.07
N LEU A 633 -7.52 -14.60 -4.93
CA LEU A 633 -8.77 -13.85 -4.86
C LEU A 633 -9.55 -14.05 -3.56
N GLU A 634 -9.27 -15.08 -2.76
CA GLU A 634 -9.91 -15.28 -1.46
C GLU A 634 -9.45 -14.30 -0.37
N VAL A 635 -8.23 -13.78 -0.46
CA VAL A 635 -7.60 -12.95 0.58
C VAL A 635 -7.47 -11.47 0.20
N LEU A 636 -7.74 -11.17 -1.08
CA LEU A 636 -7.77 -9.80 -1.58
C LEU A 636 -9.04 -9.06 -1.12
N SER A 637 -8.94 -7.73 -1.05
CA SER A 637 -10.10 -6.88 -0.76
C SER A 637 -11.18 -7.05 -1.83
N ASP A 638 -12.45 -6.84 -1.49
CA ASP A 638 -13.57 -6.95 -2.46
C ASP A 638 -13.36 -6.06 -3.69
N THR A 639 -12.79 -4.87 -3.50
CA THR A 639 -12.48 -3.93 -4.59
C THR A 639 -11.41 -4.48 -5.52
N SER A 640 -10.32 -5.03 -4.96
CA SER A 640 -9.25 -5.64 -5.76
C SER A 640 -9.74 -6.89 -6.46
N LYS A 641 -10.52 -7.74 -5.77
CA LYS A 641 -11.11 -8.97 -6.31
C LYS A 641 -12.03 -8.70 -7.50
N GLN A 642 -12.88 -7.68 -7.39
CA GLN A 642 -13.75 -7.25 -8.49
C GLN A 642 -12.95 -6.69 -9.67
N LYS A 643 -11.92 -5.88 -9.40
CA LYS A 643 -11.02 -5.34 -10.42
C LYS A 643 -10.33 -6.46 -11.21
N VAL A 644 -9.68 -7.39 -10.52
CA VAL A 644 -8.96 -8.50 -11.14
C VAL A 644 -9.89 -9.39 -11.97
N ARG A 645 -11.08 -9.73 -11.45
CA ARG A 645 -12.07 -10.52 -12.22
C ARG A 645 -12.58 -9.78 -13.46
N SER A 646 -12.79 -8.46 -13.35
CA SER A 646 -13.18 -7.64 -14.49
C SER A 646 -12.07 -7.58 -15.54
N CYS A 647 -10.82 -7.38 -15.12
CA CYS A 647 -9.66 -7.38 -16.01
C CYS A 647 -9.43 -8.75 -16.66
N LEU A 648 -9.56 -9.87 -15.94
CA LEU A 648 -9.44 -11.21 -16.53
C LEU A 648 -10.49 -11.43 -17.63
N MET A 649 -11.74 -11.03 -17.36
CA MET A 649 -12.80 -11.14 -18.36
C MET A 649 -12.51 -10.28 -19.60
N LYS A 650 -12.08 -9.03 -19.42
CA LYS A 650 -11.73 -8.13 -20.52
C LYS A 650 -10.52 -8.63 -21.31
N LEU A 651 -9.52 -9.18 -20.62
CA LEU A 651 -8.36 -9.80 -21.25
C LEU A 651 -8.76 -11.04 -22.06
N ASN A 652 -9.59 -11.93 -21.51
CA ASN A 652 -10.10 -13.10 -22.24
C ASN A 652 -10.86 -12.67 -23.49
N ARG A 653 -11.70 -11.63 -23.37
CA ARG A 653 -12.40 -11.02 -24.50
C ARG A 653 -11.43 -10.50 -25.57
N ALA A 654 -10.42 -9.73 -25.16
CA ALA A 654 -9.43 -9.18 -26.08
C ALA A 654 -8.66 -10.27 -26.81
N VAL A 655 -8.21 -11.30 -26.10
CA VAL A 655 -7.49 -12.43 -26.70
C VAL A 655 -8.36 -13.22 -27.67
N CYS A 656 -9.64 -13.46 -27.36
CA CYS A 656 -10.54 -14.17 -28.27
C CYS A 656 -10.80 -13.41 -29.58
N LEU A 657 -10.80 -12.08 -29.52
CA LEU A 657 -11.13 -11.23 -30.67
C LEU A 657 -9.90 -10.82 -31.48
N GLU A 658 -8.82 -10.41 -30.81
CA GLU A 658 -7.62 -9.87 -31.46
C GLU A 658 -6.59 -10.96 -31.79
N CYS A 659 -6.60 -12.10 -31.08
CA CYS A 659 -5.57 -13.14 -31.23
C CYS A 659 -6.16 -14.57 -31.22
N PRO A 660 -7.05 -14.92 -32.16
CA PRO A 660 -7.70 -16.23 -32.23
C PRO A 660 -6.71 -17.41 -32.37
N GLU A 661 -5.50 -17.17 -32.86
CA GLU A 661 -4.41 -18.13 -32.98
C GLU A 661 -3.91 -18.69 -31.64
N PHE A 662 -4.20 -18.05 -30.50
CA PHE A 662 -3.90 -18.65 -29.20
C PHE A 662 -4.84 -19.78 -28.80
N HIS A 663 -5.95 -19.98 -29.51
CA HIS A 663 -6.95 -21.01 -29.25
C HIS A 663 -7.51 -20.99 -27.81
N ILE A 664 -7.60 -19.80 -27.22
CA ILE A 664 -8.20 -19.61 -25.89
C ILE A 664 -9.71 -19.40 -26.06
N PRO A 665 -10.57 -20.21 -25.43
CA PRO A 665 -12.01 -20.05 -25.54
C PRO A 665 -12.53 -18.88 -24.71
N TRP A 666 -13.71 -18.39 -25.06
CA TRP A 666 -14.50 -17.52 -24.20
C TRP A 666 -15.16 -18.33 -23.08
N PHE A 667 -14.90 -17.99 -21.81
CA PHE A 667 -15.45 -18.71 -20.64
C PHE A 667 -16.09 -17.81 -19.57
N HIS A 668 -16.35 -16.54 -19.88
CA HIS A 668 -16.89 -15.56 -18.93
C HIS A 668 -18.38 -15.25 -19.07
N GLU A 669 -19.13 -16.00 -19.87
CA GLU A 669 -20.57 -15.81 -20.12
C GLU A 669 -21.37 -15.64 -18.82
N ARG A 670 -21.27 -16.62 -17.90
CA ARG A 670 -22.00 -16.60 -16.62
C ARG A 670 -21.63 -15.41 -15.75
N TYR A 671 -20.35 -15.02 -15.74
CA TYR A 671 -19.88 -13.87 -14.99
C TYR A 671 -20.50 -12.58 -15.53
N CYS A 672 -20.50 -12.39 -16.85
CA CYS A 672 -21.10 -11.23 -17.49
C CYS A 672 -22.62 -11.14 -17.23
N GLN A 673 -23.35 -12.26 -17.35
CA GLN A 673 -24.78 -12.31 -17.03
C GLN A 673 -25.04 -11.85 -15.58
N HIS A 674 -24.30 -12.36 -14.61
CA HIS A 674 -24.45 -11.97 -13.21
C HIS A 674 -24.11 -10.49 -12.94
N VAL A 675 -23.08 -9.94 -13.60
CA VAL A 675 -22.75 -8.51 -13.51
C VAL A 675 -23.88 -7.65 -14.09
N LEU A 676 -24.43 -8.05 -15.23
CA LEU A 676 -25.54 -7.36 -15.89
C LEU A 676 -26.82 -7.39 -15.06
N PHE A 677 -27.19 -8.52 -14.45
CA PHE A 677 -28.37 -8.63 -13.57
C PHE A 677 -28.29 -7.72 -12.33
N LYS A 678 -27.08 -7.41 -11.83
CA LYS A 678 -26.89 -6.49 -10.69
C LYS A 678 -26.97 -5.02 -11.08
N GLY A 679 -26.82 -4.69 -12.37
CA GLY A 679 -27.02 -3.33 -12.87
C GLY A 679 -28.50 -3.07 -13.13
N SER A 680 -29.10 -2.10 -12.44
CA SER A 680 -30.46 -1.65 -12.77
C SER A 680 -30.48 -1.07 -14.18
N ARG A 681 -30.98 -1.86 -15.16
CA ARG A 681 -31.12 -1.45 -16.55
C ARG A 681 -32.46 -0.75 -16.77
N ARG A 682 -32.59 0.48 -16.26
CA ARG A 682 -33.60 1.39 -16.79
C ARG A 682 -33.04 2.04 -18.05
N ILE A 683 -33.76 1.92 -19.17
CA ILE A 683 -33.43 2.67 -20.39
C ILE A 683 -33.46 4.15 -20.01
N SER A 684 -32.36 4.87 -20.22
CA SER A 684 -32.30 6.29 -19.89
C SER A 684 -33.26 7.07 -20.80
N SER A 685 -33.78 8.20 -20.30
CA SER A 685 -34.60 9.13 -21.10
C SER A 685 -33.89 9.57 -22.38
N LEU A 686 -32.57 9.75 -22.32
CA LEU A 686 -31.72 10.02 -23.48
C LEU A 686 -31.79 8.88 -24.51
N ARG A 687 -31.65 7.61 -24.08
CA ARG A 687 -31.72 6.48 -25.02
C ARG A 687 -33.11 6.39 -25.68
N GLN A 688 -34.19 6.66 -24.93
CA GLN A 688 -35.55 6.69 -25.48
C GLN A 688 -35.76 7.83 -26.47
N HIS A 689 -35.19 9.01 -26.21
CA HIS A 689 -35.23 10.15 -27.13
C HIS A 689 -34.49 9.85 -28.44
N VAL A 690 -33.25 9.36 -28.34
CA VAL A 690 -32.44 8.96 -29.50
C VAL A 690 -33.11 7.84 -30.29
N HIS A 691 -33.69 6.83 -29.63
CA HIS A 691 -34.43 5.77 -30.33
C HIS A 691 -35.57 6.31 -31.20
N ARG A 692 -36.33 7.29 -30.70
CA ARG A 692 -37.41 7.94 -31.48
C ARG A 692 -36.87 8.69 -32.69
N MET A 693 -35.73 9.39 -32.54
CA MET A 693 -35.07 10.08 -33.65
C MET A 693 -34.53 9.11 -34.70
N LEU A 694 -33.93 7.99 -34.26
CA LEU A 694 -33.47 6.94 -35.18
C LEU A 694 -34.63 6.29 -35.94
N ALA A 695 -35.77 6.07 -35.27
CA ALA A 695 -36.98 5.59 -35.94
C ALA A 695 -37.47 6.57 -37.01
N GLU A 696 -37.39 7.88 -36.77
CA GLU A 696 -37.71 8.92 -37.76
C GLU A 696 -36.73 8.91 -38.94
N ILE A 697 -35.42 8.80 -38.68
CA ILE A 697 -34.37 8.80 -39.73
C ILE A 697 -34.44 7.55 -40.61
N LEU A 698 -34.72 6.38 -40.01
CA LEU A 698 -34.69 5.08 -40.69
C LEU A 698 -36.08 4.67 -41.24
N GLY A 699 -37.14 5.43 -40.94
CA GLY A 699 -38.50 5.15 -41.41
C GLY A 699 -39.24 4.08 -40.62
N GLY A 700 -38.88 3.87 -39.34
CA GLY A 700 -39.56 2.96 -38.41
C GLY A 700 -38.68 2.48 -37.26
N SER A 701 -39.28 2.14 -36.12
CA SER A 701 -38.57 1.61 -34.94
C SER A 701 -38.02 0.20 -35.17
N HIS A 702 -38.62 -0.58 -36.06
CA HIS A 702 -38.20 -1.94 -36.41
C HIS A 702 -36.85 -2.03 -37.15
N TYR A 703 -36.23 -0.90 -37.49
CA TYR A 703 -34.90 -0.81 -38.09
C TYR A 703 -33.77 -0.61 -37.06
N THR A 704 -34.10 -0.44 -35.77
CA THR A 704 -33.12 -0.19 -34.71
C THR A 704 -33.33 -1.14 -33.54
N ARG A 705 -32.25 -1.71 -33.00
CA ARG A 705 -32.26 -2.40 -31.71
C ARG A 705 -31.55 -1.55 -30.67
N VAL A 706 -32.05 -1.59 -29.42
CA VAL A 706 -31.53 -0.78 -28.30
C VAL A 706 -30.83 -1.68 -27.29
N SER A 707 -29.69 -1.24 -26.76
CA SER A 707 -28.93 -1.95 -25.70
C SER A 707 -28.57 -3.39 -26.06
N VAL A 708 -28.10 -3.60 -27.30
CA VAL A 708 -27.74 -4.92 -27.83
C VAL A 708 -26.49 -5.44 -27.15
N LEU A 709 -26.50 -6.73 -26.81
CA LEU A 709 -25.31 -7.43 -26.32
C LEU A 709 -24.66 -8.22 -27.46
N THR A 710 -23.36 -8.02 -27.64
CA THR A 710 -22.57 -8.88 -28.55
C THR A 710 -22.31 -10.26 -27.91
N PRO A 711 -21.89 -11.27 -28.68
CA PRO A 711 -21.55 -12.60 -28.14
C PRO A 711 -20.50 -12.56 -27.02
N TYR A 712 -19.60 -11.57 -27.07
CA TYR A 712 -18.57 -11.33 -26.05
C TYR A 712 -19.00 -10.33 -24.99
N TYR A 713 -20.29 -9.99 -24.87
CA TYR A 713 -20.85 -9.10 -23.86
C TYR A 713 -20.32 -7.66 -23.89
N TYR A 714 -20.13 -7.09 -25.08
CA TYR A 714 -20.19 -5.64 -25.23
C TYR A 714 -21.64 -5.19 -25.28
N GLU A 715 -21.98 -4.12 -24.55
CA GLU A 715 -23.26 -3.43 -24.70
C GLU A 715 -23.10 -2.34 -25.76
N ILE A 716 -23.92 -2.39 -26.80
CA ILE A 716 -24.04 -1.38 -27.86
C ILE A 716 -25.31 -0.58 -27.58
N ASP A 717 -25.24 0.75 -27.58
CA ASP A 717 -26.41 1.58 -27.28
C ASP A 717 -27.51 1.41 -28.34
N PHE A 718 -27.15 1.48 -29.64
CA PHE A 718 -28.05 1.22 -30.76
C PHE A 718 -27.38 0.43 -31.88
N GLU A 719 -28.12 -0.53 -32.46
CA GLU A 719 -27.68 -1.34 -33.60
C GLU A 719 -28.67 -1.18 -34.76
N CYS A 720 -28.17 -0.82 -35.95
CA CYS A 720 -28.95 -0.80 -37.19
C CYS A 720 -28.18 -1.48 -38.34
N ILE A 721 -28.89 -1.88 -39.38
CA ILE A 721 -28.30 -2.54 -40.56
C ILE A 721 -28.70 -1.77 -41.81
N LEU A 722 -27.73 -1.39 -42.62
CA LEU A 722 -27.94 -0.78 -43.94
C LEU A 722 -27.54 -1.77 -45.03
N ASP A 723 -28.32 -1.86 -46.10
CA ASP A 723 -27.95 -2.65 -47.28
C ASP A 723 -26.85 -1.95 -48.12
N LYS A 724 -26.44 -2.59 -49.23
CA LYS A 724 -25.47 -2.04 -50.18
C LYS A 724 -25.86 -0.68 -50.79
N ASN A 725 -27.16 -0.36 -50.82
CA ASN A 725 -27.72 0.89 -51.33
C ASN A 725 -28.00 1.89 -50.19
N LYS A 726 -27.46 1.65 -48.98
CA LYS A 726 -27.70 2.43 -47.77
C LYS A 726 -29.18 2.50 -47.37
N ARG A 727 -29.97 1.48 -47.67
CA ARG A 727 -31.37 1.37 -47.20
C ARG A 727 -31.42 0.55 -45.91
N PRO A 728 -32.21 0.99 -44.90
CA PRO A 728 -32.30 0.26 -43.64
C PRO A 728 -33.01 -1.09 -43.82
N LEU A 729 -32.47 -2.13 -43.17
CA LEU A 729 -33.02 -3.48 -43.19
C LEU A 729 -33.80 -3.77 -41.89
N SER A 730 -35.04 -4.24 -42.05
CA SER A 730 -35.94 -4.52 -40.92
C SER A 730 -35.49 -5.76 -40.17
N TYR A 731 -35.45 -5.68 -38.84
CA TYR A 731 -35.26 -6.84 -37.99
C TYR A 731 -36.50 -7.76 -37.99
N THR A 732 -37.69 -7.23 -38.26
CA THR A 732 -38.95 -7.98 -38.30
C THR A 732 -39.03 -8.94 -39.48
N ALA A 733 -38.45 -8.58 -40.64
CA ALA A 733 -38.37 -9.47 -41.81
C ALA A 733 -37.45 -10.67 -41.59
N GLN A 734 -36.60 -10.63 -40.55
CA GLN A 734 -35.79 -11.76 -40.11
C GLN A 734 -36.49 -12.58 -39.01
N ASN A 735 -37.54 -12.08 -38.37
CA ASN A 735 -38.19 -12.70 -37.21
C ASN A 735 -39.63 -13.19 -37.47
N ILE A 736 -39.96 -13.64 -38.69
CA ILE A 736 -41.29 -14.24 -38.96
C ILE A 736 -41.30 -15.70 -38.51
N LEU A 737 -41.45 -15.89 -37.19
CA LEU A 737 -42.12 -16.99 -36.49
C LEU A 737 -41.74 -16.89 -35.01
N LEU A 738 -42.44 -16.05 -34.25
CA LEU A 738 -42.69 -16.31 -32.84
C LEU A 738 -43.84 -15.39 -32.41
N ASP A 739 -44.95 -16.08 -32.21
CA ASP A 739 -46.29 -15.62 -31.88
C ASP A 739 -46.33 -14.91 -30.52
N ASP A 740 -47.38 -14.11 -30.36
CA ASP A 740 -47.74 -13.28 -29.22
C ASP A 740 -47.45 -13.90 -27.84
N LEU A 741 -46.68 -13.22 -26.99
CA LEU A 741 -47.02 -12.96 -25.59
C LEU A 741 -46.02 -12.01 -24.90
N GLU A 742 -46.56 -11.11 -24.10
CA GLU A 742 -45.84 -10.22 -23.18
C GLU A 742 -44.82 -10.96 -22.30
N GLY A 743 -43.54 -10.59 -22.39
CA GLY A 743 -42.53 -11.10 -21.47
C GLY A 743 -41.10 -10.85 -21.96
N ILE A 744 -40.34 -10.07 -21.20
CA ILE A 744 -38.92 -9.77 -21.42
C ILE A 744 -38.11 -11.09 -21.34
N HIS A 745 -37.92 -11.77 -22.48
CA HIS A 745 -37.13 -13.00 -22.58
C HIS A 745 -35.80 -12.76 -23.32
N LEU A 746 -34.81 -12.27 -22.57
CA LEU A 746 -33.40 -12.12 -22.99
C LEU A 746 -32.63 -13.47 -23.11
N ARG A 747 -33.33 -14.61 -23.21
CA ARG A 747 -32.70 -15.95 -23.12
C ARG A 747 -32.26 -16.55 -24.45
N HIS A 748 -32.67 -16.01 -25.60
CA HIS A 748 -32.46 -16.66 -26.91
C HIS A 748 -31.62 -15.90 -27.95
N ASP A 749 -31.38 -14.59 -27.80
CA ASP A 749 -30.76 -13.76 -28.86
C ASP A 749 -29.26 -14.04 -29.15
N ILE A 750 -28.50 -14.62 -28.21
CA ILE A 750 -27.04 -14.77 -28.37
C ILE A 750 -26.69 -15.86 -29.39
N LYS A 751 -27.50 -16.93 -29.49
CA LYS A 751 -27.23 -18.05 -30.42
C LYS A 751 -27.79 -17.86 -31.83
N ASP A 752 -28.84 -17.06 -32.00
CA ASP A 752 -29.46 -16.87 -33.32
C ASP A 752 -28.73 -15.84 -34.19
N THR A 753 -27.95 -14.94 -33.59
CA THR A 753 -27.20 -13.90 -34.33
C THR A 753 -25.99 -14.47 -35.08
N GLU A 754 -25.40 -15.59 -34.62
CA GLU A 754 -24.26 -16.26 -35.29
C GLU A 754 -24.64 -17.00 -36.59
N ARG A 755 -25.92 -17.32 -36.79
CA ARG A 755 -26.34 -18.24 -37.87
C ARG A 755 -26.83 -17.58 -39.16
N ARG A 756 -26.94 -16.24 -39.20
CA ARG A 756 -27.48 -15.56 -40.39
C ARG A 756 -26.44 -14.61 -40.95
N ALA A 757 -25.82 -15.04 -42.05
CA ALA A 757 -24.98 -14.18 -42.87
C ALA A 757 -25.78 -12.92 -43.25
N LEU A 758 -25.21 -11.75 -42.98
CA LEU A 758 -25.76 -10.49 -43.46
C LEU A 758 -25.88 -10.57 -45.00
N PRO A 759 -26.92 -9.98 -45.61
CA PRO A 759 -27.01 -9.90 -47.06
C PRO A 759 -25.72 -9.33 -47.66
N LEU A 760 -25.29 -9.84 -48.82
CA LEU A 760 -24.05 -9.40 -49.48
C LEU A 760 -24.04 -7.86 -49.65
N GLY A 761 -23.04 -7.23 -49.03
CA GLY A 761 -22.87 -5.77 -49.03
C GLY A 761 -23.66 -5.01 -47.96
N ALA A 762 -24.38 -5.69 -47.07
CA ALA A 762 -25.01 -5.06 -45.91
C ALA A 762 -24.00 -4.78 -44.79
N GLN A 763 -24.16 -3.63 -44.15
CA GLN A 763 -23.28 -3.13 -43.09
C GLN A 763 -24.06 -3.00 -41.79
N LYS A 764 -23.58 -3.67 -40.75
CA LYS A 764 -24.10 -3.50 -39.39
C LYS A 764 -23.42 -2.30 -38.74
N ILE A 765 -24.21 -1.40 -38.15
CA ILE A 765 -23.74 -0.18 -37.52
C ILE A 765 -23.96 -0.26 -36.01
N ALA A 766 -22.91 -0.01 -35.24
CA ALA A 766 -22.98 0.18 -33.80
C ALA A 766 -22.91 1.67 -33.50
N LEU A 767 -23.99 2.27 -33.02
CA LEU A 767 -24.04 3.66 -32.60
C LEU A 767 -23.89 3.74 -31.09
N GLU A 768 -22.86 4.43 -30.61
CA GLU A 768 -22.49 4.51 -29.20
C GLU A 768 -22.38 5.96 -28.71
N PHE A 769 -22.96 6.25 -27.54
CA PHE A 769 -22.86 7.56 -26.91
C PHE A 769 -21.80 7.52 -25.81
N LEU A 770 -20.70 8.23 -26.04
CA LEU A 770 -19.55 8.23 -25.14
C LEU A 770 -19.69 9.32 -24.07
N GLY A 771 -19.88 8.91 -22.81
CA GLY A 771 -19.90 9.82 -21.66
C GLY A 771 -18.51 10.40 -21.29
N PRO A 772 -18.44 11.32 -20.32
CA PRO A 772 -17.20 12.00 -19.94
C PRO A 772 -16.05 11.05 -19.56
N LYS A 773 -16.37 9.89 -18.95
CA LYS A 773 -15.38 8.88 -18.53
C LYS A 773 -14.62 8.22 -19.70
N ALA A 774 -15.14 8.33 -20.92
CA ALA A 774 -14.50 7.81 -22.13
C ALA A 774 -13.35 8.70 -22.63
N PHE A 775 -13.20 9.91 -22.08
CA PHE A 775 -12.24 10.91 -22.52
C PHE A 775 -11.30 11.34 -21.38
N SER A 776 -10.15 11.90 -21.72
CA SER A 776 -9.27 12.61 -20.77
C SER A 776 -9.87 13.97 -20.40
N LYS A 777 -9.53 14.53 -19.24
CA LYS A 777 -10.20 15.76 -18.74
C LYS A 777 -9.98 17.00 -19.62
N ASP A 778 -8.77 17.20 -20.15
CA ASP A 778 -8.43 18.42 -20.92
C ASP A 778 -8.46 18.21 -22.44
N SER A 779 -8.55 16.95 -22.88
CA SER A 779 -8.44 16.62 -24.28
C SER A 779 -9.68 15.84 -24.71
N ARG A 780 -10.20 16.17 -25.89
CA ARG A 780 -11.26 15.41 -26.58
C ARG A 780 -10.79 14.03 -27.07
N GLN A 781 -9.63 13.56 -26.60
CA GLN A 781 -9.04 12.28 -26.95
C GLN A 781 -9.67 11.15 -26.13
N MET A 782 -9.93 10.05 -26.83
CA MET A 782 -10.56 8.87 -26.29
C MET A 782 -9.57 8.01 -25.51
N LYS A 783 -10.01 7.49 -24.36
CA LYS A 783 -9.21 6.61 -23.49
C LYS A 783 -9.14 5.18 -24.01
N GLY A 784 -8.13 4.44 -23.53
CA GLY A 784 -7.77 3.14 -24.10
C GLY A 784 -8.88 2.10 -24.03
N GLU A 785 -9.66 2.07 -22.95
CA GLU A 785 -10.79 1.12 -22.82
C GLU A 785 -11.89 1.35 -23.87
N SER A 786 -12.18 2.61 -24.19
CA SER A 786 -13.16 2.96 -25.23
C SER A 786 -12.59 2.69 -26.62
N ALA A 787 -11.30 2.97 -26.83
CA ALA A 787 -10.59 2.66 -28.07
C ALA A 787 -10.55 1.14 -28.33
N MET A 788 -10.20 0.33 -27.33
CA MET A 788 -10.21 -1.13 -27.41
C MET A 788 -11.61 -1.67 -27.73
N LYS A 789 -12.66 -1.13 -27.08
CA LYS A 789 -14.05 -1.49 -27.41
C LYS A 789 -14.37 -1.21 -28.88
N LYS A 790 -13.96 -0.05 -29.41
CA LYS A 790 -14.16 0.29 -30.82
C LYS A 790 -13.49 -0.75 -31.73
N ARG A 791 -12.20 -1.05 -31.50
CA ARG A 791 -11.44 -2.07 -32.28
C ARG A 791 -12.17 -3.42 -32.27
N HIS A 792 -12.64 -3.86 -31.10
CA HIS A 792 -13.32 -5.14 -30.94
C HIS A 792 -14.68 -5.21 -31.65
N LEU A 793 -15.44 -4.12 -31.62
CA LEU A 793 -16.69 -4.04 -32.37
C LEU A 793 -16.43 -4.05 -33.88
N GLU A 794 -15.38 -3.38 -34.35
CA GLU A 794 -14.96 -3.42 -35.75
C GLU A 794 -14.55 -4.84 -36.19
N MET A 795 -13.80 -5.57 -35.36
CA MET A 795 -13.46 -6.98 -35.59
C MET A 795 -14.71 -7.91 -35.62
N LEU A 796 -15.75 -7.56 -34.87
CA LEU A 796 -17.05 -8.25 -34.91
C LEU A 796 -17.90 -7.89 -36.15
N GLY A 797 -17.37 -7.09 -37.08
CA GLY A 797 -18.03 -6.73 -38.34
C GLY A 797 -18.95 -5.50 -38.24
N TYR A 798 -18.83 -4.70 -37.18
CA TYR A 798 -19.58 -3.45 -37.05
C TYR A 798 -18.84 -2.27 -37.66
N ARG A 799 -19.57 -1.36 -38.31
CA ARG A 799 -19.15 0.04 -38.45
C ARG A 799 -19.51 0.79 -37.18
N VAL A 800 -18.52 1.24 -36.44
CA VAL A 800 -18.72 1.89 -35.14
C VAL A 800 -18.83 3.40 -35.32
N VAL A 801 -19.95 3.96 -34.90
CA VAL A 801 -20.21 5.39 -34.85
C VAL A 801 -20.27 5.80 -33.38
N GLN A 802 -19.20 6.45 -32.90
CA GLN A 802 -19.10 6.93 -31.54
C GLN A 802 -19.38 8.43 -31.48
N ILE A 803 -20.42 8.81 -30.74
CA ILE A 803 -20.84 10.19 -30.54
C ILE A 803 -20.32 10.69 -29.18
N PRO A 804 -19.39 11.66 -29.14
CA PRO A 804 -18.90 12.23 -27.89
C PRO A 804 -19.95 13.06 -27.15
N HIS A 805 -19.96 12.99 -25.81
CA HIS A 805 -20.88 13.79 -24.99
C HIS A 805 -20.75 15.31 -25.21
N PHE A 806 -19.54 15.83 -25.47
CA PHE A 806 -19.32 17.27 -25.67
C PHE A 806 -19.82 17.76 -27.04
N GLU A 807 -19.96 16.87 -28.02
CA GLU A 807 -20.61 17.18 -29.29
C GLU A 807 -22.12 17.12 -29.12
N TRP A 808 -22.62 16.00 -28.57
CA TRP A 808 -24.04 15.76 -28.37
C TRP A 808 -24.73 16.83 -27.51
N ASN A 809 -24.07 17.26 -26.43
CA ASN A 809 -24.59 18.26 -25.50
C ASN A 809 -24.20 19.69 -25.89
N SER A 810 -23.64 19.92 -27.08
CA SER A 810 -23.26 21.25 -27.55
C SER A 810 -24.49 22.12 -27.83
N MET A 811 -24.31 23.45 -27.78
CA MET A 811 -25.37 24.40 -28.15
C MET A 811 -25.85 24.22 -29.61
N VAL A 812 -24.98 23.72 -30.48
CA VAL A 812 -25.29 23.45 -31.90
C VAL A 812 -26.35 22.34 -32.04
N LEU A 813 -26.33 21.34 -31.15
CA LEU A 813 -27.28 20.22 -31.14
C LEU A 813 -28.40 20.41 -30.11
N SER A 814 -28.79 21.67 -29.85
CA SER A 814 -29.85 22.00 -28.89
C SER A 814 -31.27 21.79 -29.43
N THR A 815 -31.46 21.82 -30.75
CA THR A 815 -32.75 21.57 -31.41
C THR A 815 -32.87 20.13 -31.90
N LYS A 816 -34.11 19.64 -31.99
CA LYS A 816 -34.39 18.28 -32.48
C LYS A 816 -33.94 18.12 -33.94
N GLU A 817 -34.15 19.14 -34.76
CA GLU A 817 -33.79 19.15 -36.18
C GLU A 817 -32.28 19.02 -36.38
N ALA A 818 -31.48 19.76 -35.60
CA ALA A 818 -30.02 19.67 -35.66
C ALA A 818 -29.52 18.29 -35.20
N GLN A 819 -30.12 17.71 -34.15
CA GLN A 819 -29.82 16.36 -33.69
C GLN A 819 -30.14 15.30 -34.77
N LEU A 820 -31.28 15.43 -35.45
CA LEU A 820 -31.69 14.54 -36.54
C LEU A 820 -30.71 14.62 -37.71
N GLU A 821 -30.34 15.83 -38.15
CA GLU A 821 -29.38 16.03 -39.23
C GLU A 821 -28.00 15.47 -38.89
N TYR A 822 -27.52 15.72 -37.67
CA TYR A 822 -26.26 15.19 -37.17
C TYR A 822 -26.24 13.65 -37.17
N LEU A 823 -27.27 13.01 -36.61
CA LEU A 823 -27.38 11.55 -36.62
C LEU A 823 -27.47 11.00 -38.05
N LYS A 824 -28.23 11.64 -38.92
CA LYS A 824 -28.37 11.24 -40.34
C LYS A 824 -27.03 11.32 -41.07
N LYS A 825 -26.26 12.39 -40.86
CA LYS A 825 -24.91 12.55 -41.43
C LYS A 825 -23.97 11.44 -40.98
N HIS A 826 -23.96 11.12 -39.69
CA HIS A 826 -23.11 10.05 -39.15
C HIS A 826 -23.53 8.65 -39.64
N LEU A 827 -24.82 8.37 -39.77
CA LEU A 827 -25.32 7.08 -40.24
C LEU A 827 -25.04 6.86 -41.73
N TYR A 828 -25.29 7.86 -42.58
CA TYR A 828 -25.22 7.72 -44.04
C TYR A 828 -23.90 8.17 -44.66
N GLU A 829 -22.99 8.80 -43.90
CA GLU A 829 -21.68 9.22 -44.41
C GLU A 829 -21.81 10.15 -45.63
N THR A 830 -22.64 11.18 -45.53
CA THR A 830 -22.64 12.27 -46.53
C THR A 830 -21.37 13.10 -46.31
N GLN A 831 -20.33 12.82 -47.10
CA GLN A 831 -19.27 13.78 -47.38
C GLN A 831 -19.85 15.03 -48.02
#